data_AF-A0A8H3E3N2-F1
#
_entry.id   AF-A0A8H3E3N2-F1
#
_cell.length_a   1.000
_cell.length_b   1.000
_cell.length_c   1.000
_cell.angle_alpha   90.00
_cell.angle_beta   90.00
_cell.angle_gamma   90.00
#
_symmetry.space_group_name_H-M   'P 1'
#
loop_
_entity.id
_entity.type
_entity.pdbx_description
1 polymer ?
#
loop_
_entity_poly.entity_id
_entity_poly.type
_entity_poly.pdbx_seq_one_letter_code
_entity_poly.pdbx_strand_id
1 'polypeptide(L)'
;MSPIIQKEFIVKDDPRQPECHASTLVAIRDYILVAWFGGEKEGLPGVKIWLSKRSEAGQWAQPRVVAAEDSVTHWNPVLFTPDPTATPDRVILFYKTGTPIPRWKTWMIESVDGGNTWSPRRELVSGDESGGRGPVKNPIVVLANGDWASGASVEVTLPNGKGVWDSFCDISPAGPGQGTLWIRSPLVPLDHENFKGEGIIQPSLWESTIVTENGTATTLHMLMRSSNGFVCRSDSLDNGRTWSAAYNTVLPNNNSGLCVTKMRDNRLVCVHNPVGGSWGARTPLVASISADNGMTWERWAVLEDQLPPEGFTGINALETGIVSDGRSEFSYPTVIPTPLTEPIGVLCTWTWQRRGVAFAKIINSKTSEDGTGQFCPTFKPTRWGILGCGGISSKFVKDLLIDPSTRGVADVSHVVAAVASRSLPRGQEWIQTTCPDYASTIKVYGAYNELLEDPQVDIVYIGTPHSHHFHNARDCLNAGKHVLCEKAFTVNAAQAKSLKALAKTKNLFLMEAVWTRFFPLVKSVQQDLASGIIGDIKRVYADFGEPYAHPVASLPLTHRILSPALAGGTLHDLFPYPLFWALVTLYHLPTNEHTPPSHVAASSILHPKTGVDVQTTAILNFSNIGAQAILSSSLEVPTPKDQVVLIQGTKGDLVVPLIPPGRPTKYYVRVRREEARNAEYGETVKTFDIPGHGLFWEADECARCLDRGEIESSRMPLDESILAMEILDEIRRQADIKFPADIESTV
;
A
#
# COMPACT_ATOMS: atom_id res chain seq x y z
N MET A 1 -8.98 -1.82 -15.20
CA MET A 1 -8.99 -1.68 -16.68
C MET A 1 -7.56 -1.72 -17.23
N SER A 2 -7.34 -2.30 -18.41
CA SER A 2 -6.00 -2.43 -18.99
C SER A 2 -5.49 -1.10 -19.58
N PRO A 3 -4.25 -0.67 -19.27
CA PRO A 3 -3.68 0.52 -19.88
C PRO A 3 -3.48 0.33 -21.38
N ILE A 4 -3.50 1.44 -22.12
CA ILE A 4 -3.04 1.47 -23.51
C ILE A 4 -1.52 1.60 -23.48
N ILE A 5 -0.83 0.62 -24.08
CA ILE A 5 0.63 0.58 -24.15
C ILE A 5 1.04 0.77 -25.62
N GLN A 6 1.69 1.89 -25.91
CA GLN A 6 2.31 2.14 -27.22
C GLN A 6 3.81 1.88 -27.09
N LYS A 7 4.27 0.74 -27.60
CA LYS A 7 5.66 0.28 -27.48
C LYS A 7 6.39 0.34 -28.81
N GLU A 8 7.62 0.80 -28.77
CA GLU A 8 8.51 0.93 -29.93
C GLU A 8 9.96 0.66 -29.51
N PHE A 9 10.81 0.34 -30.49
CA PHE A 9 12.25 0.26 -30.28
C PHE A 9 12.90 1.55 -30.77
N ILE A 10 13.75 2.13 -29.92
CA ILE A 10 14.62 3.25 -30.30
C ILE A 10 15.80 2.72 -31.10
N VAL A 11 16.38 1.63 -30.60
CA VAL A 11 17.47 0.90 -31.23
C VAL A 11 17.35 -0.58 -30.88
N LYS A 12 17.70 -1.44 -31.82
CA LYS A 12 17.73 -2.89 -31.65
C LYS A 12 18.78 -3.49 -32.58
N ASP A 13 19.67 -4.30 -32.03
CA ASP A 13 20.71 -5.04 -32.78
C ASP A 13 21.62 -4.14 -33.64
N ASP A 14 21.96 -2.94 -33.12
CA ASP A 14 22.81 -1.99 -33.82
C ASP A 14 24.29 -2.42 -33.73
N PRO A 15 24.96 -2.76 -34.85
CA PRO A 15 26.32 -3.29 -34.84
C PRO A 15 27.36 -2.27 -34.34
N ARG A 16 27.01 -0.97 -34.25
CA ARG A 16 27.88 0.06 -33.68
C ARG A 16 27.93 0.01 -32.15
N GLN A 17 26.95 -0.67 -31.54
CA GLN A 17 26.75 -0.80 -30.10
C GLN A 17 26.07 -2.14 -29.79
N PRO A 18 26.76 -3.28 -30.02
CA PRO A 18 26.18 -4.61 -29.79
C PRO A 18 25.57 -4.79 -28.39
N GLU A 19 26.13 -4.12 -27.38
CA GLU A 19 25.53 -3.98 -26.06
C GLU A 19 25.08 -2.53 -25.77
N CYS A 20 23.88 -2.39 -25.22
CA CYS A 20 23.23 -1.16 -24.76
C CYS A 20 22.74 -1.32 -23.32
N HIS A 21 22.81 -0.25 -22.52
CA HIS A 21 22.44 -0.32 -21.10
C HIS A 21 22.04 1.04 -20.50
N ALA A 22 21.30 0.98 -19.38
CA ALA A 22 20.91 2.11 -18.53
C ALA A 22 20.37 3.33 -19.29
N SER A 23 19.20 3.16 -19.93
CA SER A 23 18.53 4.24 -20.65
C SER A 23 17.84 5.26 -19.72
N THR A 24 17.84 6.52 -20.13
CA THR A 24 17.23 7.68 -19.47
C THR A 24 16.45 8.52 -20.47
N LEU A 25 15.40 9.24 -20.04
CA LEU A 25 14.61 10.06 -20.94
C LEU A 25 14.17 11.40 -20.31
N VAL A 26 13.98 12.41 -21.16
CA VAL A 26 13.27 13.65 -20.85
C VAL A 26 12.30 13.98 -21.97
N ALA A 27 11.17 14.59 -21.63
CA ALA A 27 10.23 15.15 -22.59
C ALA A 27 10.26 16.67 -22.46
N ILE A 28 10.45 17.35 -23.58
CA ILE A 28 10.56 18.82 -23.65
C ILE A 28 9.57 19.26 -24.72
N ARG A 29 8.52 19.95 -24.28
CA ARG A 29 7.39 20.38 -25.11
C ARG A 29 6.89 19.29 -26.09
N ASP A 30 7.35 19.35 -27.33
CA ASP A 30 6.93 18.57 -28.49
C ASP A 30 7.88 17.43 -28.89
N TYR A 31 8.99 17.22 -28.18
CA TYR A 31 9.94 16.14 -28.48
C TYR A 31 10.43 15.39 -27.23
N ILE A 32 10.98 14.20 -27.47
CA ILE A 32 11.55 13.34 -26.42
C ILE A 32 13.02 13.11 -26.73
N LEU A 33 13.87 13.23 -25.72
CA LEU A 33 15.28 12.82 -25.79
C LEU A 33 15.46 11.56 -24.96
N VAL A 34 16.17 10.58 -25.53
CA VAL A 34 16.57 9.36 -24.83
C VAL A 34 18.07 9.18 -24.99
N ALA A 35 18.75 8.93 -23.87
CA ALA A 35 20.16 8.60 -23.84
C ALA A 35 20.40 7.25 -23.16
N TRP A 36 21.49 6.58 -23.52
CA TRP A 36 21.92 5.30 -22.94
C TRP A 36 23.42 5.16 -23.18
N PHE A 37 24.08 4.21 -22.48
CA PHE A 37 25.45 3.87 -22.82
C PHE A 37 25.49 2.59 -23.66
N GLY A 38 26.44 2.51 -24.59
CA GLY A 38 26.56 1.37 -25.49
C GLY A 38 27.91 1.27 -26.18
N GLY A 39 28.28 0.04 -26.51
CA GLY A 39 29.59 -0.33 -27.08
C GLY A 39 29.66 -1.82 -27.35
N GLU A 40 30.89 -2.34 -27.50
CA GLU A 40 31.11 -3.78 -27.72
C GLU A 40 30.63 -4.63 -26.53
N LYS A 41 30.94 -4.18 -25.31
CA LYS A 41 30.52 -4.81 -24.08
C LYS A 41 30.58 -3.82 -22.92
N GLU A 42 29.66 -3.92 -21.98
CA GLU A 42 29.70 -3.18 -20.71
C GLU A 42 31.09 -3.31 -20.04
N GLY A 43 31.63 -2.19 -19.53
CA GLY A 43 32.94 -2.19 -18.88
C GLY A 43 34.14 -1.94 -19.78
N LEU A 44 34.06 -2.29 -21.07
CA LEU A 44 35.22 -2.20 -21.96
C LEU A 44 35.54 -0.76 -22.41
N PRO A 45 36.82 -0.47 -22.68
CA PRO A 45 37.19 0.74 -23.41
C PRO A 45 36.39 0.88 -24.71
N GLY A 46 35.81 2.05 -24.96
CA GLY A 46 35.00 2.31 -26.15
C GLY A 46 33.49 2.26 -25.94
N VAL A 47 33.00 2.00 -24.71
CA VAL A 47 31.62 2.31 -24.32
C VAL A 47 31.41 3.83 -24.32
N LYS A 48 30.37 4.28 -25.03
CA LYS A 48 30.05 5.70 -25.27
C LYS A 48 28.64 6.02 -24.78
N ILE A 49 28.33 7.30 -24.63
CA ILE A 49 26.95 7.75 -24.42
C ILE A 49 26.31 8.08 -25.77
N TRP A 50 25.20 7.41 -26.05
CA TRP A 50 24.38 7.57 -27.23
C TRP A 50 23.13 8.39 -26.90
N LEU A 51 22.61 9.11 -27.89
CA LEU A 51 21.40 9.91 -27.82
C LEU A 51 20.55 9.68 -29.08
N SER A 52 19.24 9.57 -28.90
CA SER A 52 18.26 9.71 -29.98
C SER A 52 17.16 10.69 -29.57
N LYS A 53 16.60 11.36 -30.58
CA LYS A 53 15.53 12.35 -30.43
C LYS A 53 14.29 11.84 -31.16
N ARG A 54 13.15 11.79 -30.45
CA ARG A 54 11.84 11.55 -31.03
C ARG A 54 11.20 12.87 -31.40
N SER A 55 10.85 13.06 -32.67
CA SER A 55 10.11 14.24 -33.11
C SER A 55 8.66 14.22 -32.64
N GLU A 56 7.98 15.36 -32.75
CA GLU A 56 6.53 15.49 -32.53
C GLU A 56 5.73 14.52 -33.42
N ALA A 57 6.17 14.33 -34.67
CA ALA A 57 5.61 13.36 -35.61
C ALA A 57 5.84 11.89 -35.19
N GLY A 58 6.52 11.66 -34.06
CA GLY A 58 6.74 10.35 -33.47
C GLY A 58 7.81 9.50 -34.11
N GLN A 59 8.77 10.14 -34.80
CA GLN A 59 9.87 9.45 -35.46
C GLN A 59 11.17 9.61 -34.66
N TRP A 60 11.87 8.51 -34.44
CA TRP A 60 13.21 8.52 -33.83
C TRP A 60 14.28 8.89 -34.85
N ALA A 61 15.13 9.85 -34.49
CA ALA A 61 16.36 10.14 -35.22
C ALA A 61 17.36 8.98 -35.07
N GLN A 62 18.26 8.83 -36.05
CA GLN A 62 19.35 7.87 -35.95
C GLN A 62 20.19 8.13 -34.68
N PRO A 63 20.48 7.10 -33.86
CA PRO A 63 21.32 7.26 -32.68
C PRO A 63 22.68 7.85 -33.03
N ARG A 64 23.11 8.83 -32.24
CA ARG A 64 24.42 9.48 -32.35
C ARG A 64 25.13 9.53 -31.01
N VAL A 65 26.45 9.56 -31.05
CA VAL A 65 27.29 9.70 -29.86
C VAL A 65 27.29 11.14 -29.37
N VAL A 66 27.13 11.34 -28.05
CA VAL A 66 27.17 12.66 -27.41
C VAL A 66 28.26 12.80 -26.36
N ALA A 67 28.79 11.69 -25.85
CA ALA A 67 30.01 11.68 -25.03
C ALA A 67 30.84 10.43 -25.32
N ALA A 68 32.13 10.63 -25.60
CA ALA A 68 33.11 9.58 -25.85
C ALA A 68 34.51 10.11 -25.58
N GLU A 69 35.39 9.23 -25.13
CA GLU A 69 36.83 9.49 -24.97
C GLU A 69 37.58 8.19 -25.19
N ASP A 70 38.74 8.29 -25.85
CA ASP A 70 39.57 7.12 -26.15
C ASP A 70 40.07 6.48 -24.86
N SER A 71 39.98 5.15 -24.79
CA SER A 71 40.40 4.34 -23.63
C SER A 71 39.62 4.55 -22.33
N VAL A 72 38.53 5.34 -22.33
CA VAL A 72 37.71 5.61 -21.13
C VAL A 72 36.30 5.06 -21.30
N THR A 73 35.90 4.16 -20.39
CA THR A 73 34.54 3.61 -20.34
C THR A 73 33.56 4.65 -19.76
N HIS A 74 32.41 4.82 -20.42
CA HIS A 74 31.32 5.71 -19.99
C HIS A 74 30.14 4.92 -19.42
N TRP A 75 29.44 5.49 -18.44
CA TRP A 75 28.41 4.80 -17.68
C TRP A 75 27.21 5.68 -17.34
N ASN A 76 26.08 5.01 -17.10
CA ASN A 76 24.84 5.50 -16.52
C ASN A 76 24.49 6.98 -16.83
N PRO A 77 24.11 7.27 -18.09
CA PRO A 77 23.64 8.60 -18.42
C PRO A 77 22.32 8.92 -17.70
N VAL A 78 22.17 10.17 -17.25
CA VAL A 78 20.89 10.71 -16.75
C VAL A 78 20.62 12.04 -17.43
N LEU A 79 19.52 12.12 -18.18
CA LEU A 79 19.02 13.35 -18.77
C LEU A 79 18.17 14.10 -17.74
N PHE A 80 18.30 15.42 -17.74
CA PHE A 80 17.53 16.29 -16.87
C PHE A 80 17.19 17.60 -17.57
N THR A 81 15.96 18.06 -17.39
CA THR A 81 15.53 19.40 -17.78
C THR A 81 14.87 20.04 -16.56
N PRO A 82 15.41 21.15 -16.03
CA PRO A 82 14.84 21.78 -14.83
C PRO A 82 13.43 22.33 -15.06
N ASP A 83 13.18 22.81 -16.28
CA ASP A 83 11.88 23.30 -16.72
C ASP A 83 11.66 22.86 -18.18
N PRO A 84 10.82 21.84 -18.42
CA PRO A 84 10.55 21.33 -19.76
C PRO A 84 9.69 22.28 -20.62
N THR A 85 9.24 23.42 -20.07
CA THR A 85 8.41 24.42 -20.74
C THR A 85 9.18 25.69 -21.10
N ALA A 86 10.31 25.97 -20.43
CA ALA A 86 11.10 27.18 -20.62
C ALA A 86 11.80 27.27 -21.98
N THR A 87 12.14 28.50 -22.38
CA THR A 87 13.00 28.81 -23.54
C THR A 87 14.22 29.61 -23.07
N PRO A 88 15.45 29.26 -23.48
CA PRO A 88 15.82 28.20 -24.42
C PRO A 88 15.70 26.78 -23.82
N ASP A 89 15.76 25.77 -24.68
CA ASP A 89 15.59 24.36 -24.32
C ASP A 89 16.83 23.83 -23.62
N ARG A 90 16.83 24.02 -22.31
CA ARG A 90 17.93 23.62 -21.45
C ARG A 90 17.84 22.13 -21.12
N VAL A 91 18.86 21.38 -21.53
CA VAL A 91 19.03 19.95 -21.25
C VAL A 91 20.39 19.72 -20.64
N ILE A 92 20.42 19.00 -19.53
CA ILE A 92 21.65 18.60 -18.85
C ILE A 92 21.78 17.09 -18.96
N LEU A 93 22.95 16.61 -19.37
CA LEU A 93 23.29 15.20 -19.38
C LEU A 93 24.40 14.96 -18.36
N PHE A 94 24.10 14.12 -17.38
CA PHE A 94 25.07 13.58 -16.42
C PHE A 94 25.50 12.20 -16.88
N TYR A 95 26.78 11.86 -16.71
CA TYR A 95 27.29 10.51 -17.00
C TYR A 95 28.55 10.25 -16.18
N LYS A 96 28.95 8.99 -16.03
CA LYS A 96 30.16 8.63 -15.26
C LYS A 96 31.27 8.12 -16.16
N THR A 97 32.50 8.29 -15.70
CA THR A 97 33.66 7.63 -16.31
C THR A 97 34.53 6.97 -15.25
N GLY A 98 35.35 6.00 -15.69
CA GLY A 98 36.31 5.30 -14.85
C GLY A 98 35.95 3.84 -14.58
N THR A 99 36.94 3.10 -14.09
CA THR A 99 36.86 1.70 -13.65
C THR A 99 37.90 1.47 -12.56
N PRO A 100 37.60 0.77 -11.45
CA PRO A 100 36.33 0.12 -11.11
C PRO A 100 35.26 1.10 -10.57
N ILE A 101 34.03 0.61 -10.35
CA ILE A 101 32.86 1.39 -9.89
C ILE A 101 33.17 2.35 -8.73
N PRO A 102 33.89 1.93 -7.65
CA PRO A 102 34.17 2.82 -6.52
C PRO A 102 35.05 4.04 -6.84
N ARG A 103 35.63 4.10 -8.04
CA ARG A 103 36.50 5.20 -8.52
C ARG A 103 35.83 6.05 -9.60
N TRP A 104 34.53 5.89 -9.81
CA TRP A 104 33.79 6.68 -10.80
C TRP A 104 33.83 8.17 -10.51
N LYS A 105 33.95 8.94 -11.58
CA LYS A 105 33.77 10.41 -11.59
C LYS A 105 32.50 10.77 -12.33
N THR A 106 31.75 11.72 -11.78
CA THR A 106 30.57 12.27 -12.46
C THR A 106 30.92 13.48 -13.31
N TRP A 107 30.55 13.41 -14.58
CA TRP A 107 30.64 14.49 -15.54
C TRP A 107 29.25 15.01 -15.89
N MET A 108 29.21 16.28 -16.31
CA MET A 108 28.03 16.87 -16.91
C MET A 108 28.36 17.72 -18.13
N ILE A 109 27.47 17.67 -19.11
CA ILE A 109 27.42 18.54 -20.28
C ILE A 109 26.03 19.15 -20.39
N GLU A 110 25.95 20.36 -20.95
CA GLU A 110 24.71 21.12 -21.07
C GLU A 110 24.43 21.51 -22.52
N SER A 111 23.17 21.44 -22.91
CA SER A 111 22.65 21.91 -24.19
C SER A 111 21.61 22.99 -23.92
N VAL A 112 21.63 24.04 -24.75
CA VAL A 112 20.64 25.14 -24.75
C VAL A 112 19.82 25.18 -26.05
N ASP A 113 19.93 24.14 -26.87
CA ASP A 113 19.27 24.03 -28.18
C ASP A 113 18.53 22.70 -28.33
N GLY A 114 18.08 22.12 -27.22
CA GLY A 114 17.25 20.92 -27.22
C GLY A 114 18.02 19.64 -27.57
N GLY A 115 19.27 19.59 -27.13
CA GLY A 115 20.18 18.47 -27.26
C GLY A 115 21.00 18.45 -28.54
N ASN A 116 20.91 19.46 -29.43
CA ASN A 116 21.61 19.46 -30.72
C ASN A 116 23.12 19.63 -30.53
N THR A 117 23.53 20.67 -29.81
CA THR A 117 24.91 20.95 -29.41
C THR A 117 25.07 20.86 -27.89
N TRP A 118 26.30 20.60 -27.45
CA TRP A 118 26.63 20.37 -26.04
C TRP A 118 27.87 21.16 -25.63
N SER A 119 27.88 21.64 -24.39
CA SER A 119 29.03 22.30 -23.78
C SER A 119 30.22 21.34 -23.61
N PRO A 120 31.45 21.86 -23.39
CA PRO A 120 32.51 21.06 -22.81
C PRO A 120 32.07 20.39 -21.51
N ARG A 121 32.57 19.18 -21.25
CA ARG A 121 32.30 18.46 -20.00
C ARG A 121 32.93 19.19 -18.81
N ARG A 122 32.25 19.13 -17.67
CA ARG A 122 32.78 19.53 -16.37
C ARG A 122 32.50 18.47 -15.32
N GLU A 123 33.38 18.33 -14.34
CA GLU A 123 33.11 17.50 -13.17
C GLU A 123 31.90 18.09 -12.41
N LEU A 124 31.03 17.21 -11.89
CA LEU A 124 29.88 17.65 -11.09
C LEU A 124 30.33 18.24 -9.76
N VAL A 125 31.22 17.52 -9.09
CA VAL A 125 31.87 17.91 -7.84
C VAL A 125 33.35 17.73 -8.05
N SER A 126 34.09 18.84 -8.05
CA SER A 126 35.53 18.84 -8.35
C SER A 126 36.30 17.91 -7.41
N GLY A 127 37.05 16.97 -7.99
CA GLY A 127 37.91 16.04 -7.23
C GLY A 127 37.16 14.91 -6.51
N ASP A 128 35.88 14.71 -6.77
CA ASP A 128 35.14 13.57 -6.22
C ASP A 128 35.63 12.24 -6.81
N GLU A 129 35.97 11.31 -5.93
CA GLU A 129 36.37 9.94 -6.26
C GLU A 129 35.62 8.91 -5.40
N SER A 130 34.46 9.27 -4.85
CA SER A 130 33.70 8.43 -3.90
C SER A 130 32.75 7.41 -4.54
N GLY A 131 32.94 7.09 -5.83
CA GLY A 131 32.01 6.25 -6.62
C GLY A 131 30.97 7.05 -7.41
N GLY A 132 31.11 8.38 -7.44
CA GLY A 132 30.32 9.28 -8.26
C GLY A 132 29.15 9.93 -7.53
N ARG A 133 29.21 11.25 -7.36
CA ARG A 133 28.13 12.09 -6.83
C ARG A 133 27.02 12.41 -7.86
N GLY A 134 25.87 12.88 -7.41
CA GLY A 134 24.73 13.25 -8.24
C GLY A 134 23.98 12.05 -8.83
N PRO A 135 23.25 12.22 -9.94
CA PRO A 135 22.32 11.19 -10.39
C PRO A 135 23.08 9.97 -10.90
N VAL A 136 22.91 8.83 -10.24
CA VAL A 136 23.56 7.59 -10.66
C VAL A 136 22.81 6.99 -11.84
N LYS A 137 21.48 6.86 -11.75
CA LYS A 137 20.65 6.22 -12.79
C LYS A 137 19.24 6.79 -12.88
N ASN A 138 18.61 7.12 -11.76
CA ASN A 138 17.24 7.63 -11.75
C ASN A 138 17.19 9.14 -11.99
N PRO A 139 16.07 9.67 -12.50
CA PRO A 139 15.90 11.10 -12.74
C PRO A 139 16.09 11.97 -11.49
N ILE A 140 16.57 13.19 -11.71
CA ILE A 140 16.56 14.28 -10.71
C ILE A 140 15.12 14.77 -10.55
N VAL A 141 14.72 15.10 -9.32
CA VAL A 141 13.43 15.72 -9.00
C VAL A 141 13.65 17.19 -8.66
N VAL A 142 12.85 18.08 -9.25
CA VAL A 142 12.74 19.48 -8.80
C VAL A 142 11.69 19.52 -7.68
N LEU A 143 12.12 19.91 -6.48
CA LEU A 143 11.28 19.98 -5.30
C LEU A 143 10.40 21.24 -5.28
N ALA A 144 9.34 21.25 -4.49
CA ALA A 144 8.45 22.40 -4.34
C ALA A 144 9.17 23.68 -3.86
N ASN A 145 10.27 23.54 -3.10
CA ASN A 145 11.10 24.67 -2.67
C ASN A 145 12.10 25.15 -3.73
N GLY A 146 12.08 24.53 -4.92
CA GLY A 146 12.95 24.83 -6.04
C GLY A 146 14.28 24.07 -6.05
N ASP A 147 14.64 23.35 -4.99
CA ASP A 147 15.88 22.57 -4.93
C ASP A 147 15.85 21.42 -5.96
N TRP A 148 17.02 21.01 -6.45
CA TRP A 148 17.14 19.78 -7.23
C TRP A 148 17.62 18.66 -6.33
N ALA A 149 16.86 17.57 -6.25
CA ALA A 149 17.20 16.40 -5.46
C ALA A 149 17.56 15.23 -6.39
N SER A 150 18.69 14.60 -6.11
CA SER A 150 19.22 13.50 -6.89
C SER A 150 19.56 12.32 -6.01
N GLY A 151 19.02 11.16 -6.36
CA GLY A 151 19.40 9.91 -5.72
C GLY A 151 20.82 9.46 -6.11
N ALA A 152 21.62 9.08 -5.12
CA ALA A 152 22.97 8.58 -5.30
C ALA A 152 23.30 7.45 -4.31
N SER A 153 24.42 6.77 -4.53
CA SER A 153 24.82 5.63 -3.70
C SER A 153 26.32 5.38 -3.76
N VAL A 154 26.85 4.73 -2.75
CA VAL A 154 28.24 4.27 -2.68
C VAL A 154 28.29 2.74 -2.67
N GLU A 155 29.34 2.20 -3.26
CA GLU A 155 29.64 0.76 -3.25
C GLU A 155 31.07 0.59 -2.73
N VAL A 156 31.22 -0.11 -1.61
CA VAL A 156 32.52 -0.32 -0.96
C VAL A 156 32.71 -1.80 -0.68
N THR A 157 33.91 -2.32 -0.96
CA THR A 157 34.32 -3.66 -0.56
C THR A 157 35.14 -3.55 0.72
N LEU A 158 34.67 -4.18 1.80
CA LEU A 158 35.38 -4.22 3.08
C LEU A 158 36.63 -5.13 2.99
N PRO A 159 37.60 -4.99 3.93
CA PRO A 159 38.81 -5.83 3.93
C PRO A 159 38.56 -7.35 4.00
N ASN A 160 37.39 -7.76 4.50
CA ASN A 160 36.96 -9.16 4.55
C ASN A 160 36.31 -9.65 3.24
N GLY A 161 36.28 -8.82 2.20
CA GLY A 161 35.66 -9.11 0.90
C GLY A 161 34.14 -8.89 0.84
N LYS A 162 33.48 -8.47 1.94
CA LYS A 162 32.03 -8.18 1.94
C LYS A 162 31.77 -6.85 1.22
N GLY A 163 30.89 -6.86 0.21
CA GLY A 163 30.36 -5.65 -0.40
C GLY A 163 29.35 -4.95 0.51
N VAL A 164 29.42 -3.62 0.56
CA VAL A 164 28.56 -2.74 1.33
C VAL A 164 28.03 -1.64 0.40
N TRP A 165 26.71 -1.53 0.33
CA TRP A 165 26.00 -0.56 -0.49
C TRP A 165 25.15 0.35 0.38
N ASP A 166 25.38 1.65 0.24
CA ASP A 166 24.61 2.67 0.94
C ASP A 166 24.06 3.71 -0.02
N SER A 167 22.87 4.21 0.28
CA SER A 167 22.21 5.25 -0.50
C SER A 167 22.27 6.60 0.22
N PHE A 168 22.23 7.68 -0.56
CA PHE A 168 22.15 9.05 -0.06
C PHE A 168 21.47 9.94 -1.11
N CYS A 169 21.21 11.20 -0.75
CA CYS A 169 20.68 12.21 -1.65
C CYS A 169 21.71 13.32 -1.87
N ASP A 170 21.82 13.76 -3.10
CA ASP A 170 22.58 14.94 -3.51
C ASP A 170 21.62 16.07 -3.83
N ILE A 171 21.79 17.22 -3.18
CA ILE A 171 20.88 18.36 -3.27
C ILE A 171 21.61 19.54 -3.91
N SER A 172 21.05 20.10 -4.97
CA SER A 172 21.49 21.38 -5.53
C SER A 172 20.50 22.49 -5.14
N PRO A 173 20.88 23.38 -4.22
CA PRO A 173 19.96 24.39 -3.70
C PRO A 173 19.50 25.38 -4.78
N ALA A 174 18.26 25.83 -4.69
CA ALA A 174 17.75 26.92 -5.51
C ALA A 174 18.58 28.20 -5.30
N GLY A 175 18.93 28.89 -6.39
CA GLY A 175 19.63 30.18 -6.35
C GLY A 175 20.88 30.25 -7.24
N PRO A 176 21.76 31.25 -7.02
CA PRO A 176 22.89 31.57 -7.91
C PRO A 176 23.96 30.47 -8.11
N GLY A 177 23.87 29.35 -7.39
CA GLY A 177 24.77 28.19 -7.50
C GLY A 177 24.05 26.90 -7.93
N GLN A 178 22.78 26.97 -8.34
CA GLN A 178 22.04 25.76 -8.69
C GLN A 178 22.63 25.08 -9.93
N GLY A 179 22.86 23.77 -9.82
CA GLY A 179 23.54 22.94 -10.81
C GLY A 179 25.08 22.99 -10.77
N THR A 180 25.68 23.86 -9.95
CA THR A 180 27.13 23.91 -9.71
C THR A 180 27.50 23.55 -8.27
N LEU A 181 26.62 23.87 -7.32
CA LEU A 181 26.72 23.47 -5.90
C LEU A 181 25.89 22.20 -5.65
N TRP A 182 26.51 21.19 -5.04
CA TRP A 182 25.87 19.93 -4.67
C TRP A 182 26.21 19.54 -3.23
N ILE A 183 25.20 19.50 -2.38
CA ILE A 183 25.28 19.16 -0.96
C ILE A 183 24.86 17.71 -0.78
N ARG A 184 25.76 16.90 -0.22
CA ARG A 184 25.50 15.49 0.09
C ARG A 184 24.73 15.39 1.40
N SER A 185 23.66 14.61 1.44
CA SER A 185 23.05 14.16 2.70
C SER A 185 23.96 13.15 3.41
N PRO A 186 23.76 12.90 4.72
CA PRO A 186 24.21 11.67 5.34
C PRO A 186 23.69 10.43 4.60
N LEU A 187 24.34 9.29 4.80
CA LEU A 187 23.84 8.00 4.32
C LEU A 187 22.48 7.71 4.95
N VAL A 188 21.61 7.05 4.19
CA VAL A 188 20.35 6.52 4.70
C VAL A 188 20.66 5.50 5.80
N PRO A 189 20.13 5.63 7.02
CA PRO A 189 20.44 4.68 8.08
C PRO A 189 20.02 3.25 7.71
N LEU A 190 20.97 2.32 7.79
CA LEU A 190 20.79 0.89 7.52
C LEU A 190 21.63 0.05 8.49
N ASP A 191 21.01 -0.97 9.09
CA ASP A 191 21.71 -1.94 9.94
C ASP A 191 22.34 -3.05 9.09
N HIS A 192 23.58 -2.85 8.67
CA HIS A 192 24.34 -3.80 7.86
C HIS A 192 24.70 -5.12 8.56
N GLU A 193 24.56 -5.20 9.88
CA GLU A 193 24.79 -6.45 10.62
C GLU A 193 23.63 -7.42 10.43
N ASN A 194 22.40 -6.91 10.46
CA ASN A 194 21.18 -7.69 10.32
C ASN A 194 20.59 -7.67 8.89
N PHE A 195 21.12 -6.82 8.00
CA PHE A 195 20.65 -6.76 6.62
C PHE A 195 21.16 -7.95 5.77
N LYS A 196 20.25 -8.56 5.00
CA LYS A 196 20.59 -9.64 4.08
C LYS A 196 21.24 -9.08 2.80
N GLY A 197 22.51 -9.42 2.61
CA GLY A 197 23.30 -9.07 1.43
C GLY A 197 24.09 -7.77 1.60
N GLU A 198 24.36 -7.08 0.49
CA GLU A 198 25.23 -5.93 0.40
C GLU A 198 24.60 -4.60 0.82
N GLY A 199 23.27 -4.43 0.70
CA GLY A 199 22.58 -3.22 1.17
C GLY A 199 21.55 -2.64 0.20
N ILE A 200 21.44 -1.30 0.20
CA ILE A 200 20.45 -0.52 -0.56
C ILE A 200 21.14 0.46 -1.51
N ILE A 201 20.67 0.53 -2.76
CA ILE A 201 21.38 1.28 -3.80
C ILE A 201 20.43 1.89 -4.85
N GLN A 202 20.95 2.88 -5.60
CA GLN A 202 20.30 3.53 -6.74
C GLN A 202 18.88 4.05 -6.42
N PRO A 203 18.75 5.00 -5.48
CA PRO A 203 17.45 5.54 -5.09
C PRO A 203 16.73 6.24 -6.24
N SER A 204 15.41 6.14 -6.27
CA SER A 204 14.49 6.87 -7.14
C SER A 204 13.56 7.70 -6.27
N LEU A 205 13.46 9.00 -6.56
CA LEU A 205 12.84 9.98 -5.67
C LEU A 205 11.44 10.40 -6.14
N TRP A 206 10.58 10.80 -5.19
CA TRP A 206 9.38 11.60 -5.47
C TRP A 206 9.01 12.44 -4.23
N GLU A 207 8.33 13.57 -4.46
CA GLU A 207 7.83 14.44 -3.40
C GLU A 207 6.32 14.30 -3.23
N SER A 208 5.88 14.11 -1.99
CA SER A 208 4.48 14.21 -1.60
C SER A 208 4.21 15.48 -0.81
N THR A 209 2.95 15.88 -0.79
CA THR A 209 2.50 17.13 -0.20
C THR A 209 1.22 16.88 0.57
N ILE A 210 1.18 17.29 1.83
CA ILE A 210 -0.01 17.24 2.68
C ILE A 210 -0.36 18.67 3.05
N VAL A 211 -1.61 19.06 2.79
CA VAL A 211 -2.15 20.33 3.26
C VAL A 211 -2.65 20.12 4.68
N THR A 212 -2.09 20.87 5.62
CA THR A 212 -2.50 20.89 7.03
C THR A 212 -3.11 22.25 7.36
N GLU A 213 -3.79 22.36 8.51
CA GLU A 213 -4.31 23.64 9.01
C GLU A 213 -3.20 24.70 9.20
N ASN A 214 -1.95 24.27 9.39
CA ASN A 214 -0.77 25.12 9.59
C ASN A 214 0.01 25.37 8.28
N GLY A 215 -0.54 25.00 7.13
CA GLY A 215 0.06 25.15 5.81
C GLY A 215 0.48 23.82 5.19
N THR A 216 1.30 23.92 4.15
CA THR A 216 1.69 22.78 3.32
C THR A 216 2.95 22.11 3.86
N ALA A 217 2.86 20.84 4.23
CA ALA A 217 4.01 20.01 4.58
C ALA A 217 4.43 19.17 3.37
N THR A 218 5.72 19.17 3.04
CA THR A 218 6.29 18.31 1.99
C THR A 218 7.09 17.17 2.61
N THR A 219 7.12 16.04 1.93
CA THR A 219 7.99 14.92 2.30
C THR A 219 8.64 14.38 1.04
N LEU A 220 9.96 14.33 1.05
CA LEU A 220 10.73 13.69 -0.01
C LEU A 220 10.90 12.22 0.33
N HIS A 221 10.60 11.36 -0.64
CA HIS A 221 10.65 9.92 -0.48
C HIS A 221 11.66 9.32 -1.44
N MET A 222 12.19 8.15 -1.10
CA MET A 222 12.98 7.35 -2.01
C MET A 222 12.59 5.88 -2.00
N LEU A 223 12.58 5.25 -3.18
CA LEU A 223 12.62 3.80 -3.34
C LEU A 223 14.02 3.38 -3.77
N MET A 224 14.57 2.35 -3.13
CA MET A 224 15.90 1.81 -3.40
C MET A 224 15.77 0.34 -3.78
N ARG A 225 16.52 -0.08 -4.80
CA ARG A 225 16.72 -1.52 -5.01
C ARG A 225 17.63 -2.06 -3.90
N SER A 226 17.53 -3.34 -3.60
CA SER A 226 18.30 -3.93 -2.51
C SER A 226 18.72 -5.38 -2.77
N SER A 227 19.67 -5.85 -1.98
CA SER A 227 20.11 -7.25 -1.97
C SER A 227 19.24 -8.18 -1.11
N ASN A 228 18.25 -7.65 -0.38
CA ASN A 228 17.48 -8.46 0.59
C ASN A 228 16.24 -9.14 0.00
N GLY A 229 15.91 -8.86 -1.26
CA GLY A 229 14.75 -9.41 -1.96
C GLY A 229 13.54 -8.48 -2.03
N PHE A 230 13.62 -7.28 -1.46
CA PHE A 230 12.54 -6.29 -1.43
C PHE A 230 13.04 -4.92 -1.86
N VAL A 231 12.15 -4.11 -2.43
CA VAL A 231 12.40 -2.67 -2.58
C VAL A 231 12.34 -2.03 -1.20
N CYS A 232 13.37 -1.27 -0.84
CA CYS A 232 13.40 -0.53 0.42
C CYS A 232 12.95 0.92 0.20
N ARG A 233 12.36 1.51 1.24
CA ARG A 233 11.93 2.91 1.28
C ARG A 233 12.61 3.65 2.43
N SER A 234 12.84 4.94 2.23
CA SER A 234 13.20 5.90 3.28
C SER A 234 12.53 7.24 2.99
N ASP A 235 12.24 8.00 4.04
CA ASP A 235 11.48 9.24 3.98
C ASP A 235 12.27 10.39 4.64
N SER A 236 12.14 11.58 4.07
CA SER A 236 12.79 12.80 4.52
C SER A 236 11.79 13.93 4.71
N LEU A 237 11.74 14.47 5.93
CA LEU A 237 10.87 15.57 6.32
C LEU A 237 11.52 16.95 6.12
N ASP A 238 12.75 17.00 5.62
CA ASP A 238 13.58 18.21 5.50
C ASP A 238 14.19 18.39 4.11
N ASN A 239 13.46 17.91 3.08
CA ASN A 239 13.81 18.00 1.66
C ASN A 239 15.12 17.27 1.30
N GLY A 240 15.34 16.10 1.88
CA GLY A 240 16.43 15.18 1.59
C GLY A 240 17.71 15.42 2.41
N ARG A 241 17.69 16.35 3.38
CA ARG A 241 18.88 16.67 4.19
C ARG A 241 19.16 15.57 5.21
N THR A 242 18.12 14.97 5.78
CA THR A 242 18.17 13.78 6.64
C THR A 242 17.10 12.77 6.22
N TRP A 243 17.31 11.51 6.61
CA TRP A 243 16.52 10.37 6.16
C TRP A 243 16.16 9.45 7.32
N SER A 244 14.95 8.90 7.30
CA SER A 244 14.55 7.81 8.19
C SER A 244 15.39 6.55 7.92
N ALA A 245 15.44 5.64 8.89
CA ALA A 245 15.97 4.31 8.62
C ALA A 245 15.25 3.66 7.44
N ALA A 246 16.00 2.93 6.61
CA ALA A 246 15.42 2.22 5.47
C ALA A 246 14.56 1.04 5.97
N TYR A 247 13.40 0.84 5.33
CA TYR A 247 12.48 -0.25 5.64
C TYR A 247 11.95 -0.91 4.37
N ASN A 248 11.56 -2.19 4.46
CA ASN A 248 11.04 -2.93 3.32
C ASN A 248 9.62 -2.45 2.94
N THR A 249 9.38 -2.35 1.64
CA THR A 249 8.04 -2.19 1.07
C THR A 249 7.46 -3.56 0.71
N VAL A 250 6.21 -3.57 0.24
CA VAL A 250 5.58 -4.78 -0.32
C VAL A 250 6.10 -5.16 -1.71
N LEU A 251 6.85 -4.28 -2.38
CA LEU A 251 7.38 -4.57 -3.71
C LEU A 251 8.57 -5.53 -3.60
N PRO A 252 8.55 -6.70 -4.27
CA PRO A 252 9.71 -7.55 -4.36
C PRO A 252 10.80 -6.89 -5.23
N ASN A 253 12.05 -7.21 -4.97
CA ASN A 253 13.17 -6.79 -5.79
C ASN A 253 14.15 -7.94 -5.97
N ASN A 254 14.60 -8.14 -7.20
CA ASN A 254 15.56 -9.17 -7.62
C ASN A 254 16.99 -8.62 -7.72
N ASN A 255 17.25 -7.49 -7.06
CA ASN A 255 18.42 -6.65 -7.24
C ASN A 255 18.54 -5.98 -8.63
N SER A 256 17.45 -5.86 -9.39
CA SER A 256 17.42 -5.06 -10.62
C SER A 256 17.10 -3.59 -10.36
N GLY A 257 17.51 -2.74 -11.30
CA GLY A 257 17.14 -1.33 -11.32
C GLY A 257 15.63 -1.13 -11.42
N LEU A 258 15.12 -0.17 -10.64
CA LEU A 258 13.72 0.31 -10.67
C LEU A 258 13.72 1.82 -10.90
N CYS A 259 12.57 2.38 -11.26
CA CYS A 259 12.35 3.83 -11.28
C CYS A 259 10.91 4.12 -10.88
N VAL A 260 10.70 5.09 -10.00
CA VAL A 260 9.38 5.61 -9.60
C VAL A 260 9.21 7.04 -10.09
N THR A 261 7.99 7.40 -10.46
CA THR A 261 7.61 8.77 -10.75
C THR A 261 6.20 9.08 -10.24
N LYS A 262 5.93 10.35 -9.93
CA LYS A 262 4.58 10.82 -9.60
C LYS A 262 3.89 11.31 -10.86
N MET A 263 2.73 10.75 -11.17
CA MET A 263 1.88 11.21 -12.26
C MET A 263 1.19 12.53 -11.89
N ARG A 264 0.64 13.21 -12.90
CA ARG A 264 -0.06 14.49 -12.73
C ARG A 264 -1.32 14.41 -11.86
N ASP A 265 -1.87 13.21 -11.67
CA ASP A 265 -3.01 12.92 -10.77
C ASP A 265 -2.56 12.44 -9.37
N ASN A 266 -1.30 12.68 -9.00
CA ASN A 266 -0.67 12.30 -7.73
C ASN A 266 -0.47 10.80 -7.48
N ARG A 267 -0.92 9.91 -8.36
CA ARG A 267 -0.60 8.48 -8.25
C ARG A 267 0.88 8.25 -8.60
N LEU A 268 1.50 7.25 -7.96
CA LEU A 268 2.88 6.87 -8.26
C LEU A 268 2.90 5.72 -9.25
N VAL A 269 3.86 5.71 -10.16
CA VAL A 269 4.16 4.56 -11.03
C VAL A 269 5.60 4.15 -10.81
N CYS A 270 5.82 2.89 -10.44
CA CYS A 270 7.13 2.26 -10.31
C CYS A 270 7.30 1.20 -11.39
N VAL A 271 8.31 1.35 -12.25
CA VAL A 271 8.67 0.32 -13.23
C VAL A 271 9.80 -0.53 -12.65
N HIS A 272 9.54 -1.83 -12.51
CA HIS A 272 10.44 -2.77 -11.82
C HIS A 272 10.22 -4.22 -12.27
N ASN A 273 11.10 -5.13 -11.84
CA ASN A 273 10.91 -6.57 -11.99
C ASN A 273 10.33 -7.16 -10.69
N PRO A 274 9.10 -7.71 -10.70
CA PRO A 274 8.39 -8.12 -9.50
C PRO A 274 8.83 -9.51 -9.05
N VAL A 275 10.13 -9.72 -8.86
CA VAL A 275 10.76 -10.99 -8.50
C VAL A 275 11.54 -10.78 -7.21
N GLY A 276 11.33 -11.64 -6.20
CA GLY A 276 12.05 -11.54 -4.92
C GLY A 276 13.37 -12.30 -4.95
N GLY A 277 14.44 -11.69 -4.45
CA GLY A 277 15.75 -12.32 -4.25
C GLY A 277 16.92 -11.39 -4.57
N SER A 278 18.16 -11.83 -4.32
CA SER A 278 19.32 -11.10 -4.88
C SER A 278 19.74 -11.76 -6.18
N TRP A 279 20.01 -10.96 -7.21
CA TRP A 279 20.47 -11.41 -8.54
C TRP A 279 19.52 -12.42 -9.22
N GLY A 280 18.22 -12.22 -9.04
CA GLY A 280 17.17 -13.04 -9.64
C GLY A 280 16.87 -12.72 -11.11
N ALA A 281 15.90 -13.42 -11.68
CA ALA A 281 15.48 -13.25 -13.07
C ALA A 281 14.96 -11.82 -13.34
N ARG A 282 15.43 -11.16 -14.40
CA ARG A 282 15.04 -9.81 -14.82
C ARG A 282 13.82 -9.81 -15.75
N THR A 283 12.84 -10.63 -15.41
CA THR A 283 11.57 -10.79 -16.14
C THR A 283 10.50 -11.33 -15.18
N PRO A 284 9.22 -10.89 -15.29
CA PRO A 284 8.72 -9.85 -16.19
C PRO A 284 9.23 -8.45 -15.83
N LEU A 285 9.10 -7.50 -16.76
CA LEU A 285 9.20 -6.06 -16.47
C LEU A 285 7.79 -5.48 -16.43
N VAL A 286 7.43 -4.84 -15.32
CA VAL A 286 6.07 -4.33 -15.11
C VAL A 286 6.11 -2.86 -14.68
N ALA A 287 5.04 -2.13 -14.98
CA ALA A 287 4.71 -0.88 -14.31
C ALA A 287 3.70 -1.19 -13.20
N SER A 288 4.06 -0.91 -11.96
CA SER A 288 3.17 -0.95 -10.80
C SER A 288 2.70 0.47 -10.46
N ILE A 289 1.45 0.63 -10.04
CA ILE A 289 0.85 1.92 -9.68
C ILE A 289 0.42 1.92 -8.21
N SER A 290 0.47 3.09 -7.57
CA SER A 290 0.07 3.29 -6.18
C SER A 290 -0.76 4.56 -6.06
N ALA A 291 -1.90 4.46 -5.37
CA ALA A 291 -2.78 5.59 -5.07
C ALA A 291 -2.59 6.15 -3.65
N ASP A 292 -1.81 5.47 -2.80
CA ASP A 292 -1.66 5.76 -1.37
C ASP A 292 -0.22 6.17 -1.02
N ASN A 293 0.42 6.92 -1.91
CA ASN A 293 1.78 7.44 -1.76
C ASN A 293 2.83 6.32 -1.55
N GLY A 294 2.71 5.21 -2.28
CA GLY A 294 3.69 4.14 -2.34
C GLY A 294 3.61 3.15 -1.19
N MET A 295 2.49 3.12 -0.45
CA MET A 295 2.27 2.19 0.65
C MET A 295 1.74 0.84 0.15
N THR A 296 0.87 0.85 -0.86
CA THR A 296 0.40 -0.33 -1.59
C THR A 296 0.62 -0.13 -3.09
N TRP A 297 0.78 -1.24 -3.81
CA TRP A 297 1.11 -1.26 -5.22
C TRP A 297 0.29 -2.32 -5.95
N GLU A 298 -0.30 -1.94 -7.08
CA GLU A 298 -0.95 -2.86 -8.01
C GLU A 298 -0.17 -2.96 -9.31
N ARG A 299 -0.27 -4.07 -10.04
CA ARG A 299 0.34 -4.19 -11.36
C ARG A 299 -0.55 -3.47 -12.38
N TRP A 300 -0.05 -2.37 -12.92
CA TRP A 300 -0.77 -1.57 -13.92
C TRP A 300 -0.55 -2.08 -15.34
N ALA A 301 0.71 -2.30 -15.72
CA ALA A 301 1.09 -2.73 -17.07
C ALA A 301 2.17 -3.81 -17.03
N VAL A 302 2.15 -4.71 -18.01
CA VAL A 302 3.26 -5.63 -18.30
C VAL A 302 3.95 -5.13 -19.56
N LEU A 303 5.24 -4.81 -19.46
CA LEU A 303 6.04 -4.28 -20.57
C LEU A 303 6.76 -5.39 -21.33
N GLU A 304 7.21 -6.41 -20.58
CA GLU A 304 7.92 -7.59 -21.04
C GLU A 304 7.60 -8.77 -20.12
N ASP A 305 7.39 -9.97 -20.67
CA ASP A 305 6.98 -11.17 -19.93
C ASP A 305 7.64 -12.46 -20.42
N GLN A 306 8.70 -12.34 -21.22
CA GLN A 306 9.41 -13.50 -21.75
C GLN A 306 10.06 -14.30 -20.61
N LEU A 307 9.81 -15.60 -20.55
CA LEU A 307 10.35 -16.47 -19.50
C LEU A 307 11.90 -16.53 -19.55
N PRO A 308 12.56 -16.73 -18.40
CA PRO A 308 14.00 -16.97 -18.37
C PRO A 308 14.39 -18.22 -19.21
N PRO A 309 15.63 -18.29 -19.71
CA PRO A 309 16.13 -19.49 -20.38
C PRO A 309 16.05 -20.75 -19.49
N GLU A 310 15.87 -21.91 -20.11
CA GLU A 310 15.91 -23.20 -19.41
C GLU A 310 17.25 -23.37 -18.67
N GLY A 311 17.19 -23.74 -17.39
CA GLY A 311 18.38 -23.88 -16.53
C GLY A 311 18.93 -22.58 -15.94
N PHE A 312 18.20 -21.46 -15.99
CA PHE A 312 18.62 -20.20 -15.35
C PHE A 312 18.82 -20.36 -13.83
N THR A 313 20.05 -20.09 -13.34
CA THR A 313 20.40 -20.19 -11.91
C THR A 313 20.63 -18.84 -11.23
N GLY A 314 20.58 -17.72 -11.96
CA GLY A 314 20.84 -16.37 -11.44
C GLY A 314 21.72 -15.52 -12.35
N ILE A 315 21.93 -14.26 -11.96
CA ILE A 315 22.81 -13.31 -12.67
C ILE A 315 24.17 -13.26 -11.97
N ASN A 316 25.25 -13.26 -12.76
CA ASN A 316 26.60 -13.07 -12.23
C ASN A 316 27.03 -11.60 -12.40
N ALA A 317 27.31 -10.92 -11.29
CA ALA A 317 27.72 -9.52 -11.26
C ALA A 317 29.18 -9.39 -10.82
N LEU A 318 29.96 -8.63 -11.60
CA LEU A 318 31.37 -8.34 -11.35
C LEU A 318 31.57 -6.82 -11.22
N GLU A 319 32.71 -6.39 -10.67
CA GLU A 319 33.07 -4.95 -10.59
C GLU A 319 33.21 -4.28 -11.97
N THR A 320 33.36 -5.08 -13.03
CA THR A 320 33.45 -4.64 -14.43
C THR A 320 32.10 -4.62 -15.15
N GLY A 321 31.01 -5.01 -14.48
CA GLY A 321 29.67 -5.11 -15.05
C GLY A 321 29.04 -6.50 -14.90
N ILE A 322 27.90 -6.70 -15.56
CA ILE A 322 27.13 -7.95 -15.48
C ILE A 322 27.55 -8.93 -16.58
N VAL A 323 27.72 -10.21 -16.23
CA VAL A 323 27.98 -11.29 -17.18
C VAL A 323 26.71 -12.14 -17.34
N SER A 324 26.02 -11.96 -18.47
CA SER A 324 24.82 -12.71 -18.86
C SER A 324 24.80 -12.92 -20.37
N ASP A 325 23.98 -13.86 -20.87
CA ASP A 325 23.71 -14.02 -22.31
C ASP A 325 22.61 -13.07 -22.83
N GLY A 326 22.10 -12.18 -21.96
CA GLY A 326 21.09 -11.16 -22.24
C GLY A 326 19.67 -11.67 -22.52
N ARG A 327 19.46 -12.99 -22.65
CA ARG A 327 18.14 -13.53 -23.06
C ARG A 327 17.11 -13.33 -21.96
N SER A 328 15.94 -12.81 -22.35
CA SER A 328 14.85 -12.47 -21.41
C SER A 328 15.28 -11.56 -20.25
N GLU A 329 16.30 -10.70 -20.49
CA GLU A 329 16.77 -9.71 -19.53
C GLU A 329 16.19 -8.33 -19.84
N PHE A 330 15.37 -7.78 -18.95
CA PHE A 330 14.79 -6.45 -19.07
C PHE A 330 15.11 -5.62 -17.83
N SER A 331 15.82 -4.52 -18.00
CA SER A 331 16.45 -3.84 -16.87
C SER A 331 16.63 -2.34 -17.07
N TYR A 332 17.01 -1.66 -15.99
CA TYR A 332 17.27 -0.23 -15.92
C TYR A 332 16.15 0.64 -16.54
N PRO A 333 14.89 0.45 -16.12
CA PRO A 333 13.80 1.27 -16.63
C PRO A 333 13.92 2.72 -16.13
N THR A 334 13.71 3.70 -16.96
CA THR A 334 13.45 5.09 -16.53
C THR A 334 12.01 5.43 -16.84
N VAL A 335 11.31 6.09 -15.90
CA VAL A 335 9.91 6.49 -16.06
C VAL A 335 9.72 7.95 -15.66
N ILE A 336 8.99 8.71 -16.48
CA ILE A 336 8.60 10.10 -16.21
C ILE A 336 7.12 10.29 -16.54
N PRO A 337 6.42 11.30 -15.96
CA PRO A 337 5.05 11.60 -16.37
C PRO A 337 5.00 12.03 -17.85
N THR A 338 3.89 11.75 -18.50
CA THR A 338 3.56 12.34 -19.82
C THR A 338 3.53 13.88 -19.74
N PRO A 339 3.94 14.60 -20.80
CA PRO A 339 3.80 16.04 -20.91
C PRO A 339 2.38 16.55 -20.63
N LEU A 340 2.24 17.85 -20.31
CA LEU A 340 0.94 18.48 -20.06
C LEU A 340 0.00 18.40 -21.27
N THR A 341 0.56 18.36 -22.47
CA THR A 341 -0.16 18.28 -23.76
C THR A 341 -0.71 16.89 -24.08
N GLU A 342 -0.41 15.88 -23.26
CA GLU A 342 -0.75 14.49 -23.50
C GLU A 342 -1.75 13.96 -22.45
N PRO A 343 -2.44 12.82 -22.68
CA PRO A 343 -3.24 12.17 -21.64
C PRO A 343 -2.39 11.81 -20.41
N ILE A 344 -3.01 11.80 -19.22
CA ILE A 344 -2.32 11.40 -17.98
C ILE A 344 -1.81 9.96 -18.11
N GLY A 345 -0.51 9.80 -17.93
CA GLY A 345 0.17 8.52 -17.93
C GLY A 345 1.66 8.71 -17.71
N VAL A 346 2.45 7.75 -18.20
CA VAL A 346 3.90 7.79 -18.13
C VAL A 346 4.56 7.48 -19.46
N LEU A 347 5.76 8.02 -19.63
CA LEU A 347 6.72 7.62 -20.65
C LEU A 347 7.79 6.77 -19.96
N CYS A 348 8.16 5.66 -20.58
CA CYS A 348 9.13 4.72 -20.04
C CYS A 348 10.15 4.31 -21.11
N THR A 349 11.41 4.16 -20.70
CA THR A 349 12.48 3.54 -21.51
C THR A 349 13.16 2.46 -20.69
N TRP A 350 13.65 1.38 -21.30
CA TRP A 350 14.42 0.35 -20.61
C TRP A 350 15.41 -0.34 -21.53
N THR A 351 16.41 -0.99 -20.93
CA THR A 351 17.34 -1.88 -21.62
C THR A 351 16.64 -3.18 -21.97
N TRP A 352 16.61 -3.49 -23.27
CA TRP A 352 16.00 -4.70 -23.81
C TRP A 352 17.07 -5.71 -24.19
N GLN A 353 17.16 -6.80 -23.42
CA GLN A 353 18.07 -7.93 -23.64
C GLN A 353 19.55 -7.55 -23.83
N ARG A 354 19.97 -6.40 -23.30
CA ARG A 354 21.26 -5.74 -23.57
C ARG A 354 21.50 -5.39 -25.04
N ARG A 355 20.61 -5.73 -25.97
CA ARG A 355 20.76 -5.58 -27.44
C ARG A 355 20.03 -4.38 -28.00
N GLY A 356 19.29 -3.67 -27.17
CA GLY A 356 18.51 -2.52 -27.61
C GLY A 356 17.95 -1.71 -26.47
N VAL A 357 17.31 -0.61 -26.84
CA VAL A 357 16.57 0.28 -25.95
C VAL A 357 15.13 0.36 -26.44
N ALA A 358 14.22 -0.03 -25.58
CA ALA A 358 12.79 0.04 -25.84
C ALA A 358 12.19 1.28 -25.19
N PHE A 359 11.12 1.79 -25.79
CA PHE A 359 10.31 2.88 -25.28
C PHE A 359 8.85 2.47 -25.23
N ALA A 360 8.14 2.95 -24.21
CA ALA A 360 6.69 2.85 -24.16
C ALA A 360 6.05 4.13 -23.62
N LYS A 361 4.90 4.47 -24.19
CA LYS A 361 3.92 5.36 -23.60
C LYS A 361 2.79 4.52 -23.00
N ILE A 362 2.52 4.73 -21.72
CA ILE A 362 1.49 4.00 -20.96
C ILE A 362 0.46 5.03 -20.49
N ILE A 363 -0.77 4.93 -20.98
CA ILE A 363 -1.87 5.85 -20.64
C ILE A 363 -3.12 5.07 -20.23
N ASN A 364 -3.99 5.69 -19.44
CA ASN A 364 -5.30 5.13 -19.11
C ASN A 364 -6.19 5.04 -20.36
N SER A 365 -7.04 4.02 -20.44
CA SER A 365 -8.04 3.91 -21.50
C SER A 365 -9.13 4.98 -21.37
N LYS A 366 -9.17 5.90 -22.36
CA LYS A 366 -10.07 7.06 -22.56
C LYS A 366 -9.77 8.33 -21.72
N THR A 367 -9.48 9.41 -22.45
CA THR A 367 -9.61 10.81 -22.02
C THR A 367 -11.08 11.20 -21.94
N SER A 368 -11.46 12.07 -21.00
CA SER A 368 -12.72 12.82 -21.10
C SER A 368 -12.69 13.69 -22.37
N GLU A 369 -13.85 13.90 -22.99
CA GLU A 369 -13.98 14.63 -24.26
C GLU A 369 -13.65 16.14 -24.16
N ASP A 370 -13.47 16.68 -22.96
CA ASP A 370 -13.33 18.12 -22.71
C ASP A 370 -11.89 18.61 -22.58
N GLY A 371 -10.89 17.72 -22.56
CA GLY A 371 -9.46 18.11 -22.54
C GLY A 371 -9.04 18.92 -21.30
N THR A 372 -9.87 18.98 -20.25
CA THR A 372 -9.65 19.82 -19.05
C THR A 372 -8.67 19.20 -18.04
N GLY A 373 -8.22 17.96 -18.26
CA GLY A 373 -7.31 17.29 -17.34
C GLY A 373 -7.94 16.96 -15.97
N GLN A 374 -9.25 17.15 -15.80
CA GLN A 374 -9.97 16.58 -14.67
C GLN A 374 -10.16 15.08 -14.89
N PHE A 375 -9.45 14.29 -14.09
CA PHE A 375 -9.70 12.86 -13.98
C PHE A 375 -11.16 12.64 -13.57
N CYS A 376 -11.99 12.17 -14.50
CA CYS A 376 -13.17 11.40 -14.14
C CYS A 376 -12.67 9.99 -13.78
N PRO A 377 -12.88 9.50 -12.55
CA PRO A 377 -12.58 8.11 -12.21
C PRO A 377 -13.34 7.21 -13.18
N THR A 378 -12.61 6.45 -13.98
CA THR A 378 -13.21 5.43 -14.85
C THR A 378 -13.33 4.08 -14.13
N PHE A 379 -13.10 4.02 -12.81
CA PHE A 379 -13.49 2.86 -12.02
C PHE A 379 -15.01 2.71 -12.09
N LYS A 380 -15.50 1.52 -12.47
CA LYS A 380 -16.92 1.24 -12.35
C LYS A 380 -17.28 1.37 -10.87
N PRO A 381 -18.28 2.21 -10.50
CA PRO A 381 -18.68 2.29 -9.12
C PRO A 381 -19.10 0.90 -8.64
N THR A 382 -18.63 0.50 -7.46
CA THR A 382 -19.13 -0.71 -6.80
C THR A 382 -20.59 -0.49 -6.45
N ARG A 383 -21.49 -1.30 -7.02
CA ARG A 383 -22.94 -1.14 -6.84
C ARG A 383 -23.41 -2.00 -5.67
N TRP A 384 -23.79 -1.34 -4.60
CA TRP A 384 -24.17 -1.96 -3.34
C TRP A 384 -25.67 -2.25 -3.27
N GLY A 385 -25.99 -3.47 -2.86
CA GLY A 385 -27.29 -3.85 -2.34
C GLY A 385 -27.28 -3.79 -0.81
N ILE A 386 -28.28 -3.19 -0.18
CA ILE A 386 -28.38 -3.12 1.28
C ILE A 386 -29.49 -4.05 1.75
N LEU A 387 -29.12 -5.09 2.50
CA LEU A 387 -30.05 -6.07 3.07
C LEU A 387 -30.22 -5.78 4.56
N GLY A 388 -31.40 -5.28 4.93
CA GLY A 388 -31.75 -4.88 6.29
C GLY A 388 -31.74 -3.36 6.47
N CYS A 389 -32.90 -2.79 6.79
CA CYS A 389 -33.10 -1.34 6.99
C CYS A 389 -32.95 -0.96 8.48
N GLY A 390 -31.84 -1.34 9.10
CA GLY A 390 -31.53 -1.08 10.51
C GLY A 390 -30.65 0.16 10.73
N GLY A 391 -30.39 0.49 11.99
CA GLY A 391 -29.56 1.64 12.35
C GLY A 391 -28.10 1.52 11.89
N ILE A 392 -27.53 0.32 11.84
CA ILE A 392 -26.16 0.11 11.34
C ILE A 392 -26.09 0.30 9.82
N SER A 393 -27.05 -0.24 9.06
CA SER A 393 -27.19 0.01 7.63
C SER A 393 -27.35 1.49 7.31
N SER A 394 -28.03 2.26 8.19
CA SER A 394 -28.15 3.71 8.00
C SER A 394 -26.80 4.41 8.13
N LYS A 395 -25.95 3.99 9.07
CA LYS A 395 -24.59 4.51 9.21
C LYS A 395 -23.72 4.10 8.03
N PHE A 396 -23.79 2.83 7.62
CA PHE A 396 -23.04 2.31 6.48
C PHE A 396 -23.38 3.07 5.20
N VAL A 397 -24.67 3.24 4.86
CA VAL A 397 -25.09 3.99 3.67
C VAL A 397 -24.66 5.46 3.72
N LYS A 398 -24.79 6.11 4.88
CA LYS A 398 -24.36 7.51 5.03
C LYS A 398 -22.86 7.67 4.78
N ASP A 399 -22.06 6.77 5.35
CA ASP A 399 -20.60 6.78 5.16
C ASP A 399 -20.19 6.40 3.74
N LEU A 400 -20.86 5.42 3.14
CA LEU A 400 -20.59 4.94 1.80
C LEU A 400 -20.77 6.04 0.74
N LEU A 401 -21.71 6.97 0.99
CA LEU A 401 -22.01 8.12 0.13
C LEU A 401 -21.09 9.33 0.37
N ILE A 402 -20.17 9.25 1.35
CA ILE A 402 -19.14 10.28 1.53
C ILE A 402 -18.10 10.14 0.43
N ASP A 403 -17.80 11.26 -0.25
CA ASP A 403 -16.81 11.33 -1.32
C ASP A 403 -15.45 10.73 -0.86
N PRO A 404 -14.92 9.70 -1.55
CA PRO A 404 -13.59 9.15 -1.30
C PRO A 404 -12.47 10.19 -1.16
N SER A 405 -12.58 11.34 -1.82
CA SER A 405 -11.60 12.42 -1.73
C SER A 405 -11.42 12.96 -0.29
N THR A 406 -12.47 12.92 0.55
CA THR A 406 -12.39 13.41 1.95
C THR A 406 -11.49 12.58 2.84
N ARG A 407 -11.08 11.40 2.37
CA ARG A 407 -10.19 10.45 3.07
C ARG A 407 -8.92 10.15 2.26
N GLY A 408 -8.60 10.98 1.28
CA GLY A 408 -7.40 10.84 0.44
C GLY A 408 -7.44 9.64 -0.50
N VAL A 409 -8.64 9.15 -0.85
CA VAL A 409 -8.85 7.97 -1.67
C VAL A 409 -9.36 8.40 -3.06
N ALA A 410 -8.74 7.87 -4.11
CA ALA A 410 -9.10 8.19 -5.51
C ALA A 410 -9.27 6.93 -6.39
N ASP A 411 -9.06 5.74 -5.83
CA ASP A 411 -9.05 4.45 -6.52
C ASP A 411 -10.36 3.65 -6.38
N VAL A 412 -11.36 4.17 -5.66
CA VAL A 412 -12.65 3.52 -5.47
C VAL A 412 -13.80 4.49 -5.71
N SER A 413 -14.97 3.95 -6.05
CA SER A 413 -16.23 4.68 -6.13
C SER A 413 -17.36 3.75 -5.70
N HIS A 414 -18.38 4.30 -5.04
CA HIS A 414 -19.50 3.53 -4.52
C HIS A 414 -20.84 4.14 -4.94
N VAL A 415 -21.79 3.28 -5.25
CA VAL A 415 -23.19 3.65 -5.47
C VAL A 415 -24.05 2.67 -4.71
N VAL A 416 -25.08 3.16 -4.02
CA VAL A 416 -26.16 2.30 -3.52
C VAL A 416 -27.12 2.06 -4.67
N ALA A 417 -27.18 0.84 -5.18
CA ALA A 417 -28.05 0.49 -6.30
C ALA A 417 -29.45 0.08 -5.84
N ALA A 418 -29.52 -0.70 -4.76
CA ALA A 418 -30.77 -1.21 -4.24
C ALA A 418 -30.76 -1.38 -2.72
N VAL A 419 -31.94 -1.33 -2.12
CA VAL A 419 -32.17 -1.65 -0.71
C VAL A 419 -33.35 -2.60 -0.61
N ALA A 420 -33.28 -3.56 0.30
CA ALA A 420 -34.37 -4.50 0.55
C ALA A 420 -34.76 -4.52 2.02
N SER A 421 -36.07 -4.47 2.23
CA SER A 421 -36.74 -4.67 3.51
C SER A 421 -37.68 -5.86 3.40
N ARG A 422 -38.22 -6.34 4.53
CA ARG A 422 -39.33 -7.32 4.55
C ARG A 422 -40.70 -6.66 4.31
N SER A 423 -40.70 -5.36 4.06
CA SER A 423 -41.89 -4.54 3.85
C SER A 423 -41.49 -3.35 2.97
N LEU A 424 -42.09 -3.28 1.77
CA LEU A 424 -41.81 -2.21 0.81
C LEU A 424 -42.03 -0.81 1.42
N PRO A 425 -43.16 -0.52 2.12
CA PRO A 425 -43.34 0.78 2.78
C PRO A 425 -42.23 1.14 3.77
N ARG A 426 -41.77 0.18 4.58
CA ARG A 426 -40.66 0.42 5.53
C ARG A 426 -39.36 0.72 4.82
N GLY A 427 -39.07 0.06 3.70
CA GLY A 427 -37.88 0.33 2.90
C GLY A 427 -37.91 1.75 2.30
N GLN A 428 -39.08 2.17 1.81
CA GLN A 428 -39.29 3.50 1.23
C GLN A 428 -39.16 4.62 2.28
N GLU A 429 -39.74 4.42 3.46
CA GLU A 429 -39.60 5.37 4.58
C GLU A 429 -38.13 5.45 5.06
N TRP A 430 -37.47 4.30 5.15
CA TRP A 430 -36.09 4.22 5.61
C TRP A 430 -35.11 4.94 4.67
N ILE A 431 -35.26 4.77 3.34
CA ILE A 431 -34.37 5.44 2.38
C ILE A 431 -34.59 6.96 2.38
N GLN A 432 -35.86 7.40 2.49
CA GLN A 432 -36.21 8.81 2.59
C GLN A 432 -35.61 9.48 3.82
N THR A 433 -35.46 8.73 4.92
CA THR A 433 -34.86 9.24 6.17
C THR A 433 -33.33 9.15 6.16
N THR A 434 -32.77 8.10 5.54
CA THR A 434 -31.33 7.81 5.60
C THR A 434 -30.52 8.66 4.62
N CYS A 435 -31.00 8.80 3.38
CA CYS A 435 -30.33 9.52 2.30
C CYS A 435 -31.34 10.12 1.30
N PRO A 436 -32.11 11.14 1.72
CA PRO A 436 -33.21 11.72 0.93
C PRO A 436 -32.79 12.16 -0.48
N ASP A 437 -31.58 12.73 -0.62
CA ASP A 437 -31.07 13.24 -1.89
C ASP A 437 -30.85 12.13 -2.94
N TYR A 438 -30.74 10.87 -2.50
CA TYR A 438 -30.52 9.69 -3.34
C TYR A 438 -31.76 8.78 -3.41
N ALA A 439 -32.81 9.07 -2.66
CA ALA A 439 -33.97 8.19 -2.54
C ALA A 439 -34.67 7.92 -3.88
N SER A 440 -34.59 8.85 -4.83
CA SER A 440 -35.20 8.72 -6.17
C SER A 440 -34.40 7.83 -7.14
N THR A 441 -33.11 7.60 -6.87
CA THR A 441 -32.21 6.82 -7.75
C THR A 441 -31.96 5.40 -7.23
N ILE A 442 -32.29 5.15 -5.96
CA ILE A 442 -32.08 3.86 -5.29
C ILE A 442 -33.34 3.01 -5.39
N LYS A 443 -33.21 1.78 -5.92
CA LYS A 443 -34.35 0.87 -6.03
C LYS A 443 -34.68 0.25 -4.67
N VAL A 444 -35.96 0.25 -4.29
CA VAL A 444 -36.43 -0.31 -3.02
C VAL A 444 -37.26 -1.57 -3.27
N TYR A 445 -36.89 -2.66 -2.61
CA TYR A 445 -37.57 -3.94 -2.69
C TYR A 445 -38.28 -4.32 -1.39
N GLY A 446 -39.41 -5.02 -1.54
CA GLY A 446 -40.25 -5.49 -0.42
C GLY A 446 -39.90 -6.90 0.07
N ALA A 447 -39.07 -7.62 -0.68
CA ALA A 447 -38.51 -8.91 -0.32
C ALA A 447 -37.02 -8.98 -0.68
N TYR A 448 -36.25 -9.79 0.07
CA TYR A 448 -34.81 -9.92 -0.13
C TYR A 448 -34.46 -10.57 -1.49
N ASN A 449 -35.21 -11.59 -1.92
CA ASN A 449 -34.96 -12.27 -3.21
C ASN A 449 -34.99 -11.32 -4.41
N GLU A 450 -35.86 -10.29 -4.40
CA GLU A 450 -35.93 -9.32 -5.49
C GLU A 450 -34.63 -8.50 -5.64
N LEU A 451 -33.94 -8.21 -4.52
CA LEU A 451 -32.62 -7.57 -4.54
C LEU A 451 -31.53 -8.53 -5.00
N LEU A 452 -31.62 -9.80 -4.61
CA LEU A 452 -30.66 -10.83 -5.04
C LEU A 452 -30.73 -11.09 -6.55
N GLU A 453 -31.90 -10.93 -7.15
CA GLU A 453 -32.12 -11.05 -8.60
C GLU A 453 -31.73 -9.79 -9.39
N ASP A 454 -31.42 -8.67 -8.72
CA ASP A 454 -31.14 -7.40 -9.39
C ASP A 454 -29.74 -7.43 -10.08
N PRO A 455 -29.65 -7.35 -11.42
CA PRO A 455 -28.36 -7.33 -12.12
C PRO A 455 -27.57 -6.04 -11.89
N GLN A 456 -28.17 -5.02 -11.25
CA GLN A 456 -27.51 -3.78 -10.86
C GLN A 456 -26.79 -3.87 -9.52
N VAL A 457 -26.86 -4.99 -8.79
CA VAL A 457 -26.15 -5.19 -7.52
C VAL A 457 -24.92 -6.07 -7.73
N ASP A 458 -23.74 -5.56 -7.36
CA ASP A 458 -22.47 -6.31 -7.41
C ASP A 458 -22.20 -7.02 -6.07
N ILE A 459 -22.36 -6.27 -4.98
CA ILE A 459 -22.08 -6.71 -3.61
C ILE A 459 -23.23 -6.36 -2.69
N VAL A 460 -23.53 -7.22 -1.72
CA VAL A 460 -24.56 -7.01 -0.72
C VAL A 460 -23.94 -6.76 0.64
N TYR A 461 -24.30 -5.63 1.26
CA TYR A 461 -24.06 -5.38 2.68
C TYR A 461 -25.24 -5.94 3.50
N ILE A 462 -24.93 -6.83 4.45
CA ILE A 462 -25.93 -7.49 5.31
C ILE A 462 -25.87 -6.84 6.70
N GLY A 463 -26.90 -6.04 7.03
CA GLY A 463 -27.05 -5.35 8.32
C GLY A 463 -28.26 -5.86 9.13
N THR A 464 -28.55 -7.15 9.05
CA THR A 464 -29.67 -7.81 9.75
C THR A 464 -29.29 -8.22 11.19
N PRO A 465 -30.21 -8.72 12.02
CA PRO A 465 -29.83 -9.33 13.30
C PRO A 465 -28.91 -10.55 13.13
N HIS A 466 -28.06 -10.84 14.13
CA HIS A 466 -27.01 -11.89 14.07
C HIS A 466 -27.54 -13.26 13.60
N SER A 467 -28.68 -13.67 14.15
CA SER A 467 -29.42 -14.90 13.77
C SER A 467 -29.66 -15.08 12.26
N HIS A 468 -29.70 -14.00 11.48
CA HIS A 468 -30.01 -14.04 10.06
C HIS A 468 -28.77 -13.94 9.16
N HIS A 469 -27.58 -13.62 9.71
CA HIS A 469 -26.36 -13.40 8.93
C HIS A 469 -26.02 -14.59 8.04
N PHE A 470 -26.00 -15.80 8.60
CA PHE A 470 -25.66 -17.02 7.89
C PHE A 470 -26.57 -17.27 6.69
N HIS A 471 -27.88 -17.29 6.89
CA HIS A 471 -28.84 -17.57 5.83
C HIS A 471 -28.81 -16.47 4.76
N ASN A 472 -28.76 -15.20 5.16
CA ASN A 472 -28.69 -14.09 4.21
C ASN A 472 -27.41 -14.15 3.37
N ALA A 473 -26.25 -14.40 3.98
CA ALA A 473 -24.98 -14.50 3.27
C ALA A 473 -24.96 -15.71 2.32
N ARG A 474 -25.47 -16.86 2.77
CA ARG A 474 -25.63 -18.06 1.95
C ARG A 474 -26.51 -17.78 0.72
N ASP A 475 -27.64 -17.13 0.92
CA ASP A 475 -28.60 -16.85 -0.15
C ASP A 475 -28.04 -15.83 -1.15
N CYS A 476 -27.33 -14.79 -0.68
CA CYS A 476 -26.58 -13.86 -1.53
C CYS A 476 -25.53 -14.59 -2.40
N LEU A 477 -24.70 -15.44 -1.80
CA LEU A 477 -23.66 -16.19 -2.52
C LEU A 477 -24.28 -17.16 -3.54
N ASN A 478 -25.40 -17.80 -3.20
CA ASN A 478 -26.13 -18.66 -4.13
C ASN A 478 -26.71 -17.91 -5.32
N ALA A 479 -27.13 -16.66 -5.12
CA ALA A 479 -27.59 -15.76 -6.17
C ALA A 479 -26.45 -15.11 -6.98
N GLY A 480 -25.19 -15.45 -6.71
CA GLY A 480 -24.05 -14.91 -7.45
C GLY A 480 -23.60 -13.53 -6.97
N LYS A 481 -23.95 -13.11 -5.75
CA LYS A 481 -23.58 -11.81 -5.18
C LYS A 481 -22.38 -11.91 -4.25
N HIS A 482 -21.50 -10.92 -4.32
CA HIS A 482 -20.46 -10.72 -3.31
C HIS A 482 -21.09 -10.26 -1.99
N VAL A 483 -20.42 -10.50 -0.86
CA VAL A 483 -21.00 -10.24 0.47
C VAL A 483 -20.02 -9.52 1.40
N LEU A 484 -20.49 -8.41 1.99
CA LEU A 484 -19.96 -7.85 3.23
C LEU A 484 -21.00 -8.09 4.33
N CYS A 485 -20.68 -8.91 5.33
CA CYS A 485 -21.63 -9.30 6.38
C CYS A 485 -21.25 -8.67 7.71
N GLU A 486 -22.21 -8.03 8.38
CA GLU A 486 -21.99 -7.45 9.72
C GLU A 486 -21.44 -8.44 10.73
N LYS A 487 -20.72 -7.90 11.72
CA LYS A 487 -20.24 -8.66 12.87
C LYS A 487 -21.39 -8.89 13.89
N ALA A 488 -21.31 -9.87 14.80
CA ALA A 488 -20.48 -11.06 14.68
C ALA A 488 -20.84 -11.83 13.40
N PHE A 489 -19.84 -12.37 12.70
CA PHE A 489 -20.02 -12.93 11.36
C PHE A 489 -21.19 -13.90 11.22
N THR A 490 -21.31 -14.82 12.18
CA THR A 490 -22.32 -15.87 12.26
C THR A 490 -22.60 -16.18 13.73
N VAL A 491 -23.51 -17.11 14.04
CA VAL A 491 -23.77 -17.46 15.45
C VAL A 491 -22.81 -18.52 16.01
N ASN A 492 -22.11 -19.27 15.14
CA ASN A 492 -21.13 -20.29 15.49
C ASN A 492 -20.09 -20.53 14.37
N ALA A 493 -18.98 -21.21 14.68
CA ALA A 493 -17.90 -21.45 13.73
C ALA A 493 -18.30 -22.40 12.58
N ALA A 494 -19.27 -23.28 12.78
CA ALA A 494 -19.73 -24.20 11.76
C ALA A 494 -20.38 -23.45 10.58
N GLN A 495 -21.18 -22.43 10.87
CA GLN A 495 -21.75 -21.53 9.87
C GLN A 495 -20.67 -20.74 9.13
N ALA A 496 -19.70 -20.15 9.83
CA ALA A 496 -18.58 -19.43 9.20
C ALA A 496 -17.79 -20.31 8.23
N LYS A 497 -17.45 -21.55 8.64
CA LYS A 497 -16.77 -22.54 7.79
C LYS A 497 -17.59 -22.89 6.55
N SER A 498 -18.91 -23.06 6.71
CA SER A 498 -19.81 -23.35 5.60
C SER A 498 -19.87 -22.19 4.59
N LEU A 499 -19.93 -20.94 5.05
CA LEU A 499 -19.91 -19.77 4.15
C LEU A 499 -18.58 -19.62 3.43
N LYS A 500 -17.43 -19.81 4.10
CA LYS A 500 -16.12 -19.80 3.45
C LYS A 500 -16.03 -20.83 2.33
N ALA A 501 -16.48 -22.06 2.60
CA ALA A 501 -16.50 -23.13 1.59
C ALA A 501 -17.42 -22.79 0.41
N LEU A 502 -18.59 -22.20 0.68
CA LEU A 502 -19.54 -21.79 -0.35
C LEU A 502 -18.97 -20.64 -1.22
N ALA A 503 -18.44 -19.59 -0.61
CA ALA A 503 -17.83 -18.45 -1.30
C ALA A 503 -16.69 -18.90 -2.24
N LYS A 504 -15.82 -19.80 -1.76
CA LYS A 504 -14.78 -20.43 -2.57
C LYS A 504 -15.34 -21.24 -3.73
N THR A 505 -16.38 -22.04 -3.50
CA THR A 505 -17.03 -22.86 -4.54
C THR A 505 -17.69 -21.99 -5.61
N LYS A 506 -18.27 -20.86 -5.21
CA LYS A 506 -18.94 -19.92 -6.12
C LYS A 506 -17.97 -18.92 -6.76
N ASN A 507 -16.71 -18.88 -6.33
CA ASN A 507 -15.73 -17.88 -6.71
C ASN A 507 -16.23 -16.44 -6.46
N LEU A 508 -16.75 -16.20 -5.25
CA LEU A 508 -17.33 -14.91 -4.84
C LEU A 508 -16.60 -14.38 -3.61
N PHE A 509 -16.35 -13.07 -3.61
CA PHE A 509 -15.92 -12.33 -2.44
C PHE A 509 -16.88 -12.44 -1.24
N LEU A 510 -16.30 -12.73 -0.07
CA LEU A 510 -16.97 -12.73 1.23
C LEU A 510 -16.04 -12.13 2.28
N MET A 511 -16.56 -11.19 3.09
CA MET A 511 -15.83 -10.58 4.20
C MET A 511 -16.75 -10.32 5.40
N GLU A 512 -16.24 -10.52 6.61
CA GLU A 512 -16.86 -10.03 7.86
C GLU A 512 -16.55 -8.53 8.04
N ALA A 513 -17.58 -7.74 8.37
CA ALA A 513 -17.50 -6.30 8.57
C ALA A 513 -16.93 -5.94 9.96
N VAL A 514 -15.66 -6.29 10.20
CA VAL A 514 -14.91 -5.85 11.38
C VAL A 514 -14.29 -4.48 11.07
N TRP A 515 -15.13 -3.47 10.84
CA TRP A 515 -14.75 -2.11 10.44
C TRP A 515 -13.58 -1.50 11.23
N THR A 516 -13.47 -1.78 12.54
CA THR A 516 -12.37 -1.31 13.41
C THR A 516 -10.99 -1.63 12.84
N ARG A 517 -10.85 -2.77 12.16
CA ARG A 517 -9.62 -3.20 11.48
C ARG A 517 -9.11 -2.25 10.41
N PHE A 518 -10.02 -1.50 9.79
CA PHE A 518 -9.72 -0.70 8.62
C PHE A 518 -9.31 0.73 8.93
N PHE A 519 -9.44 1.17 10.19
CA PHE A 519 -8.99 2.48 10.64
C PHE A 519 -7.47 2.65 10.50
N PRO A 520 -6.97 3.80 9.97
CA PRO A 520 -5.54 4.09 9.89
C PRO A 520 -4.80 3.96 11.22
N LEU A 521 -5.49 4.26 12.33
CA LEU A 521 -4.95 4.11 13.68
C LEU A 521 -4.49 2.69 13.97
N VAL A 522 -5.28 1.67 13.60
CA VAL A 522 -4.97 0.26 13.87
C VAL A 522 -3.69 -0.15 13.14
N LYS A 523 -3.53 0.30 11.89
CA LYS A 523 -2.29 0.08 11.13
C LYS A 523 -1.08 0.70 11.85
N SER A 524 -1.22 1.93 12.35
CA SER A 524 -0.17 2.61 13.12
C SER A 524 0.16 1.89 14.42
N VAL A 525 -0.84 1.36 15.14
CA VAL A 525 -0.63 0.53 16.34
C VAL A 525 0.16 -0.72 15.99
N GLN A 526 -0.21 -1.46 14.94
CA GLN A 526 0.52 -2.66 14.54
C GLN A 526 1.98 -2.36 14.16
N GLN A 527 2.22 -1.23 13.47
CA GLN A 527 3.58 -0.79 13.12
C GLN A 527 4.42 -0.48 14.36
N ASP A 528 3.85 0.24 15.33
CA ASP A 528 4.56 0.55 16.59
C ASP A 528 4.85 -0.72 17.39
N LEU A 529 3.87 -1.63 17.50
CA LEU A 529 4.09 -2.92 18.18
C LEU A 529 5.16 -3.76 17.49
N ALA A 530 5.15 -3.83 16.15
CA ALA A 530 6.13 -4.57 15.35
C ALA A 530 7.55 -3.97 15.45
N SER A 531 7.67 -2.66 15.69
CA SER A 531 8.97 -1.99 15.89
C SER A 531 9.66 -2.38 17.21
N GLY A 532 8.94 -3.04 18.13
CA GLY A 532 9.46 -3.39 19.45
C GLY A 532 9.56 -2.21 20.42
N ILE A 533 8.89 -1.09 20.14
CA ILE A 533 8.97 0.14 20.95
C ILE A 533 8.59 -0.06 22.43
N ILE A 534 7.66 -0.98 22.72
CA ILE A 534 7.28 -1.36 24.09
C ILE A 534 7.91 -2.69 24.56
N GLY A 535 8.85 -3.25 23.80
CA GLY A 535 9.45 -4.56 24.06
C GLY A 535 8.49 -5.73 23.83
N ASP A 536 8.76 -6.87 24.47
CA ASP A 536 7.93 -8.06 24.36
C ASP A 536 6.55 -7.81 24.98
N ILE A 537 5.48 -7.97 24.21
CA ILE A 537 4.12 -7.86 24.71
C ILE A 537 3.83 -9.02 25.66
N LYS A 538 3.35 -8.73 26.88
CA LYS A 538 3.01 -9.73 27.90
C LYS A 538 1.53 -9.76 28.23
N ARG A 539 0.83 -8.64 28.08
CA ARG A 539 -0.60 -8.57 28.43
C ARG A 539 -1.36 -7.59 27.53
N VAL A 540 -2.55 -7.99 27.13
CA VAL A 540 -3.53 -7.12 26.47
C VAL A 540 -4.80 -7.13 27.30
N TYR A 541 -5.27 -5.95 27.70
CA TYR A 541 -6.58 -5.77 28.29
C TYR A 541 -7.47 -5.02 27.30
N ALA A 542 -8.70 -5.49 27.10
CA ALA A 542 -9.70 -4.77 26.32
C ALA A 542 -11.09 -4.98 26.91
N ASP A 543 -11.86 -3.90 27.05
CA ASP A 543 -13.22 -3.93 27.58
C ASP A 543 -14.19 -3.20 26.66
N PHE A 544 -15.42 -3.71 26.54
CA PHE A 544 -16.52 -2.97 25.94
C PHE A 544 -17.84 -3.16 26.67
N GLY A 545 -18.17 -2.16 27.48
CA GLY A 545 -19.41 -2.00 28.19
C GLY A 545 -20.19 -0.81 27.67
N GLU A 546 -21.43 -1.05 27.22
CA GLU A 546 -22.34 -0.01 26.73
C GLU A 546 -23.70 -0.15 27.43
N PRO A 547 -23.96 0.64 28.50
CA PRO A 547 -25.20 0.53 29.24
C PRO A 547 -26.36 1.11 28.43
N TYR A 548 -27.49 0.40 28.45
CA TYR A 548 -28.74 0.94 27.94
C TYR A 548 -29.23 2.12 28.81
N ALA A 549 -29.97 3.06 28.21
CA ALA A 549 -30.56 4.20 28.91
C ALA A 549 -31.53 3.78 30.04
N HIS A 550 -32.02 2.54 29.99
CA HIS A 550 -32.81 1.90 31.04
C HIS A 550 -32.13 0.58 31.45
N PRO A 551 -32.34 0.09 32.69
CA PRO A 551 -31.78 -1.18 33.13
C PRO A 551 -32.10 -2.30 32.13
N VAL A 552 -31.12 -3.14 31.81
CA VAL A 552 -31.29 -4.25 30.85
C VAL A 552 -32.52 -5.11 31.19
N ALA A 553 -32.77 -5.33 32.49
CA ALA A 553 -33.93 -6.06 33.00
C ALA A 553 -35.31 -5.45 32.66
N SER A 554 -35.38 -4.17 32.28
CA SER A 554 -36.64 -3.52 31.89
C SER A 554 -36.91 -3.57 30.39
N LEU A 555 -35.95 -4.03 29.57
CA LEU A 555 -36.17 -4.22 28.14
C LEU A 555 -37.19 -5.35 27.90
N PRO A 556 -38.06 -5.23 26.88
CA PRO A 556 -38.91 -6.33 26.47
C PRO A 556 -38.08 -7.58 26.13
N LEU A 557 -38.56 -8.77 26.49
CA LEU A 557 -37.84 -10.03 26.17
C LEU A 557 -37.71 -10.27 24.65
N THR A 558 -38.56 -9.60 23.86
CA THR A 558 -38.50 -9.59 22.39
C THR A 558 -37.45 -8.63 21.82
N HIS A 559 -36.81 -7.80 22.67
CA HIS A 559 -35.77 -6.88 22.23
C HIS A 559 -34.58 -7.65 21.65
N ARG A 560 -33.96 -7.13 20.57
CA ARG A 560 -32.91 -7.82 19.80
C ARG A 560 -31.77 -8.35 20.68
N ILE A 561 -31.41 -7.61 21.72
CA ILE A 561 -30.28 -7.94 22.60
C ILE A 561 -30.63 -8.99 23.65
N LEU A 562 -31.92 -9.17 23.98
CA LEU A 562 -32.36 -10.13 24.99
C LEU A 562 -32.91 -11.42 24.40
N SER A 563 -33.28 -11.41 23.12
CA SER A 563 -33.94 -12.52 22.44
C SER A 563 -32.93 -13.58 21.98
N PRO A 564 -33.02 -14.83 22.47
CA PRO A 564 -32.19 -15.94 21.98
C PRO A 564 -32.47 -16.26 20.51
N ALA A 565 -33.72 -16.09 20.07
CA ALA A 565 -34.13 -16.28 18.67
C ALA A 565 -33.50 -15.25 17.72
N LEU A 566 -32.91 -14.17 18.26
CA LEU A 566 -32.16 -13.19 17.49
C LEU A 566 -30.64 -13.29 17.69
N ALA A 567 -30.18 -14.28 18.47
CA ALA A 567 -28.80 -14.41 18.95
C ALA A 567 -28.31 -13.12 19.65
N GLY A 568 -29.15 -12.65 20.60
CA GLY A 568 -28.80 -11.55 21.49
C GLY A 568 -27.76 -11.92 22.54
N GLY A 569 -27.38 -10.95 23.36
CA GLY A 569 -26.33 -11.06 24.37
C GLY A 569 -25.13 -10.17 24.04
N THR A 570 -24.31 -9.87 25.05
CA THR A 570 -23.11 -9.05 24.86
C THR A 570 -22.01 -9.78 24.08
N LEU A 571 -21.98 -11.11 24.13
CA LEU A 571 -20.97 -11.93 23.48
C LEU A 571 -20.96 -11.79 21.96
N HIS A 572 -22.12 -11.73 21.29
CA HIS A 572 -22.16 -11.49 19.84
C HIS A 572 -22.24 -10.00 19.48
N ASP A 573 -22.76 -9.15 20.37
CA ASP A 573 -22.97 -7.72 20.08
C ASP A 573 -21.72 -6.86 20.35
N LEU A 574 -21.12 -6.98 21.54
CA LEU A 574 -20.05 -6.09 22.01
C LEU A 574 -18.68 -6.78 22.07
N PHE A 575 -18.62 -8.05 22.50
CA PHE A 575 -17.37 -8.79 22.68
C PHE A 575 -16.47 -8.94 21.43
N PRO A 576 -16.99 -8.88 20.17
CA PRO A 576 -16.12 -8.87 18.99
C PRO A 576 -15.08 -7.74 18.99
N TYR A 577 -15.35 -6.60 19.65
CA TYR A 577 -14.39 -5.49 19.70
C TYR A 577 -13.20 -5.73 20.65
N PRO A 578 -13.39 -6.16 21.91
CA PRO A 578 -12.29 -6.66 22.74
C PRO A 578 -11.51 -7.79 22.07
N LEU A 579 -12.20 -8.75 21.46
CA LEU A 579 -11.56 -9.88 20.77
C LEU A 579 -10.70 -9.41 19.59
N PHE A 580 -11.19 -8.46 18.79
CA PHE A 580 -10.42 -7.83 17.73
C PHE A 580 -9.09 -7.27 18.26
N TRP A 581 -9.10 -6.56 19.39
CA TRP A 581 -7.87 -6.01 19.96
C TRP A 581 -6.89 -7.08 20.43
N ALA A 582 -7.35 -8.21 20.96
CA ALA A 582 -6.47 -9.34 21.26
C ALA A 582 -5.86 -9.94 19.99
N LEU A 583 -6.67 -10.17 18.95
CA LEU A 583 -6.19 -10.78 17.71
C LEU A 583 -5.21 -9.85 16.98
N VAL A 584 -5.55 -8.57 16.82
CA VAL A 584 -4.72 -7.61 16.07
C VAL A 584 -3.36 -7.34 16.74
N THR A 585 -3.24 -7.56 18.05
CA THR A 585 -2.03 -7.26 18.83
C THR A 585 -1.22 -8.49 19.26
N LEU A 586 -1.86 -9.66 19.41
CA LEU A 586 -1.18 -10.90 19.81
C LEU A 586 -1.17 -11.93 18.68
N TYR A 587 -2.31 -12.20 18.05
CA TYR A 587 -2.38 -13.17 16.95
C TYR A 587 -1.58 -12.70 15.74
N HIS A 588 -1.72 -11.42 15.36
CA HIS A 588 -1.02 -10.75 14.26
C HIS A 588 0.37 -10.21 14.63
N LEU A 589 0.86 -10.45 15.86
CA LEU A 589 2.21 -10.06 16.23
C LEU A 589 3.20 -10.91 15.42
N PRO A 590 4.22 -10.32 14.74
CA PRO A 590 5.13 -11.11 13.90
C PRO A 590 5.79 -12.28 14.63
N THR A 591 6.09 -12.12 15.92
CA THR A 591 6.71 -13.16 16.76
C THR A 591 5.75 -14.30 17.15
N ASN A 592 4.45 -14.15 16.93
CA ASN A 592 3.45 -15.19 17.20
C ASN A 592 3.13 -16.07 15.97
N GLU A 593 3.56 -15.66 14.77
CA GLU A 593 3.40 -16.42 13.52
C GLU A 593 1.95 -16.87 13.26
N HIS A 594 0.96 -16.05 13.63
CA HIS A 594 -0.48 -16.39 13.52
C HIS A 594 -0.86 -17.69 14.25
N THR A 595 -0.24 -17.98 15.39
CA THR A 595 -0.62 -19.09 16.26
C THR A 595 -1.87 -18.73 17.08
N PRO A 596 -2.97 -19.51 17.02
CA PRO A 596 -4.18 -19.29 17.84
C PRO A 596 -3.90 -19.33 19.35
N PRO A 597 -4.79 -18.77 20.19
CA PRO A 597 -4.66 -18.91 21.64
C PRO A 597 -4.70 -20.39 22.04
N SER A 598 -3.72 -20.79 22.84
CA SER A 598 -3.57 -22.14 23.38
C SER A 598 -4.64 -22.54 24.42
N HIS A 599 -5.31 -21.55 25.02
CA HIS A 599 -6.33 -21.77 26.03
C HIS A 599 -7.28 -20.57 26.12
N VAL A 600 -8.57 -20.85 26.34
CA VAL A 600 -9.63 -19.87 26.56
C VAL A 600 -10.33 -20.23 27.88
N ALA A 601 -10.43 -19.30 28.82
CA ALA A 601 -11.20 -19.44 30.05
C ALA A 601 -12.16 -18.26 30.21
N ALA A 602 -13.43 -18.51 30.46
CA ALA A 602 -14.46 -17.48 30.49
C ALA A 602 -15.52 -17.70 31.57
N SER A 603 -16.19 -16.62 31.91
CA SER A 603 -17.35 -16.62 32.80
C SER A 603 -18.34 -15.55 32.32
N SER A 604 -19.63 -15.88 32.36
CA SER A 604 -20.70 -14.99 31.93
C SER A 604 -21.80 -14.90 32.98
N ILE A 605 -22.41 -13.72 33.08
CA ILE A 605 -23.65 -13.51 33.82
C ILE A 605 -24.79 -13.54 32.81
N LEU A 606 -25.77 -14.41 33.04
CA LEU A 606 -26.90 -14.60 32.13
C LEU A 606 -28.14 -13.84 32.58
N HIS A 607 -28.91 -13.36 31.62
CA HIS A 607 -30.24 -12.82 31.88
C HIS A 607 -31.17 -13.94 32.37
N PRO A 608 -31.80 -13.83 33.55
CA PRO A 608 -32.45 -14.95 34.23
C PRO A 608 -33.66 -15.51 33.48
N LYS A 609 -34.26 -14.75 32.55
CA LYS A 609 -35.45 -15.18 31.81
C LYS A 609 -35.17 -15.68 30.40
N THR A 610 -34.07 -15.24 29.78
CA THR A 610 -33.79 -15.51 28.37
C THR A 610 -32.54 -16.34 28.16
N GLY A 611 -31.64 -16.42 29.14
CA GLY A 611 -30.42 -17.23 29.06
C GLY A 611 -29.31 -16.65 28.16
N VAL A 612 -29.53 -15.48 27.54
CA VAL A 612 -28.44 -14.74 26.87
C VAL A 612 -27.55 -14.07 27.90
N ASP A 613 -26.29 -13.83 27.56
CA ASP A 613 -25.35 -13.17 28.45
C ASP A 613 -25.56 -11.65 28.50
N VAL A 614 -25.54 -11.10 29.72
CA VAL A 614 -25.55 -9.65 29.97
C VAL A 614 -24.16 -9.11 30.25
N GLN A 615 -23.25 -9.98 30.72
CA GLN A 615 -21.84 -9.69 30.95
C GLN A 615 -21.02 -10.93 30.64
N THR A 616 -19.86 -10.75 30.00
CA THR A 616 -18.94 -11.85 29.69
C THR A 616 -17.50 -11.38 29.86
N THR A 617 -16.69 -12.15 30.58
CA THR A 617 -15.24 -11.95 30.72
C THR A 617 -14.50 -13.21 30.27
N ALA A 618 -13.40 -13.06 29.52
CA ALA A 618 -12.56 -14.16 29.09
C ALA A 618 -11.06 -13.86 29.19
N ILE A 619 -10.27 -14.92 29.33
CA ILE A 619 -8.81 -14.91 29.32
C ILE A 619 -8.33 -15.83 28.20
N LEU A 620 -7.47 -15.32 27.32
CA LEU A 620 -6.88 -16.05 26.20
C LEU A 620 -5.36 -16.15 26.40
N ASN A 621 -4.81 -17.36 26.42
CA ASN A 621 -3.37 -17.57 26.58
C ASN A 621 -2.68 -17.78 25.23
N PHE A 622 -1.70 -16.95 24.91
CA PHE A 622 -0.81 -17.09 23.75
C PHE A 622 0.56 -17.59 24.23
N SER A 623 0.62 -18.88 24.61
CA SER A 623 1.82 -19.47 25.21
C SER A 623 3.06 -19.42 24.31
N ASN A 624 2.89 -19.38 22.98
CA ASN A 624 3.99 -19.27 22.02
C ASN A 624 4.84 -18.01 22.25
N ILE A 625 4.20 -16.89 22.60
CA ILE A 625 4.86 -15.61 22.89
C ILE A 625 4.88 -15.25 24.38
N GLY A 626 4.38 -16.15 25.24
CA GLY A 626 4.27 -15.92 26.68
C GLY A 626 3.41 -14.70 27.03
N ALA A 627 2.31 -14.49 26.30
CA ALA A 627 1.39 -13.37 26.50
C ALA A 627 -0.04 -13.83 26.82
N GLN A 628 -0.83 -12.94 27.41
CA GLN A 628 -2.22 -13.20 27.77
C GLN A 628 -3.12 -12.02 27.38
N ALA A 629 -4.31 -12.29 26.85
CA ALA A 629 -5.37 -11.30 26.71
C ALA A 629 -6.45 -11.47 27.79
N ILE A 630 -6.93 -10.35 28.33
CA ILE A 630 -8.02 -10.26 29.31
C ILE A 630 -9.11 -9.39 28.67
N LEU A 631 -10.24 -10.00 28.38
CA LEU A 631 -11.31 -9.43 27.57
C LEU A 631 -12.61 -9.36 28.37
N SER A 632 -13.36 -8.28 28.23
CA SER A 632 -14.63 -8.09 28.92
C SER A 632 -15.65 -7.38 28.05
N SER A 633 -16.93 -7.72 28.22
CA SER A 633 -18.04 -6.98 27.63
C SER A 633 -19.27 -6.95 28.56
N SER A 634 -20.06 -5.88 28.49
CA SER A 634 -21.24 -5.70 29.36
C SER A 634 -22.34 -4.85 28.74
N LEU A 635 -23.60 -5.25 28.96
CA LEU A 635 -24.78 -4.44 28.65
C LEU A 635 -25.20 -3.50 29.80
N GLU A 636 -24.55 -3.61 30.96
CA GLU A 636 -24.99 -2.97 32.21
C GLU A 636 -24.02 -1.91 32.74
N VAL A 637 -22.73 -2.06 32.48
CA VAL A 637 -21.70 -1.12 32.94
C VAL A 637 -21.02 -0.42 31.77
N PRO A 638 -20.76 0.90 31.86
CA PRO A 638 -19.96 1.59 30.85
C PRO A 638 -18.47 1.27 31.03
N THR A 639 -17.76 1.10 29.92
CA THR A 639 -16.29 1.06 29.96
C THR A 639 -15.73 2.37 30.51
N PRO A 640 -14.67 2.34 31.34
CA PRO A 640 -13.95 3.54 31.75
C PRO A 640 -13.33 4.30 30.57
N LYS A 641 -13.47 5.63 30.54
CA LYS A 641 -13.08 6.49 29.40
C LYS A 641 -11.60 6.42 29.02
N ASP A 642 -10.71 6.15 29.98
CA ASP A 642 -9.26 6.35 29.81
C ASP A 642 -8.44 5.06 29.66
N GLN A 643 -9.06 3.88 29.80
CA GLN A 643 -8.36 2.57 29.76
C GLN A 643 -9.22 1.49 29.09
N VAL A 644 -9.64 1.76 27.86
CA VAL A 644 -10.47 0.84 27.07
C VAL A 644 -9.65 -0.32 26.52
N VAL A 645 -8.47 -0.02 25.98
CA VAL A 645 -7.49 -1.02 25.53
C VAL A 645 -6.11 -0.64 26.08
N LEU A 646 -5.45 -1.61 26.72
CA LEU A 646 -4.13 -1.47 27.30
C LEU A 646 -3.25 -2.65 26.86
N ILE A 647 -2.20 -2.36 26.08
CA ILE A 647 -1.24 -3.34 25.58
C ILE A 647 0.07 -3.11 26.32
N GLN A 648 0.54 -4.09 27.07
CA GLN A 648 1.68 -3.94 27.98
C GLN A 648 2.82 -4.84 27.53
N GLY A 649 3.98 -4.21 27.33
CA GLY A 649 5.23 -4.89 27.04
C GLY A 649 6.29 -4.68 28.11
N THR A 650 7.44 -5.30 27.92
CA THR A 650 8.54 -5.27 28.90
C THR A 650 9.18 -3.88 29.07
N LYS A 651 9.08 -3.00 28.07
CA LYS A 651 9.67 -1.65 28.07
C LYS A 651 8.65 -0.53 28.24
N GLY A 652 7.35 -0.84 28.17
CA GLY A 652 6.33 0.20 28.09
C GLY A 652 4.91 -0.34 27.91
N ASP A 653 3.98 0.57 27.66
CA ASP A 653 2.61 0.25 27.30
C ASP A 653 2.07 1.15 26.19
N LEU A 654 1.06 0.64 25.48
CA LEU A 654 0.27 1.36 24.51
C LEU A 654 -1.17 1.39 25.00
N VAL A 655 -1.75 2.59 25.06
CA VAL A 655 -3.13 2.81 25.53
C VAL A 655 -3.96 3.37 24.39
N VAL A 656 -5.10 2.74 24.10
CA VAL A 656 -6.12 3.28 23.18
C VAL A 656 -7.29 3.83 24.00
N PRO A 657 -7.33 5.14 24.27
CA PRO A 657 -8.36 5.80 25.08
C PRO A 657 -9.56 6.19 24.20
N LEU A 658 -10.52 5.30 23.92
CA LEU A 658 -11.76 5.78 23.30
C LEU A 658 -12.97 4.87 23.50
N ILE A 659 -14.12 5.52 23.72
CA ILE A 659 -15.45 4.91 23.65
C ILE A 659 -16.16 5.43 22.37
N PRO A 660 -16.70 4.55 21.51
CA PRO A 660 -16.62 3.09 21.62
C PRO A 660 -15.26 2.53 21.15
N PRO A 661 -14.80 1.38 21.67
CA PRO A 661 -13.55 0.70 21.25
C PRO A 661 -13.51 0.36 19.77
N GLY A 662 -14.68 0.31 19.13
CA GLY A 662 -14.82 0.05 17.70
C GLY A 662 -14.44 1.21 16.78
N ARG A 663 -14.20 2.42 17.31
CA ARG A 663 -13.93 3.64 16.52
C ARG A 663 -12.81 4.50 17.12
N PRO A 664 -11.59 3.98 17.31
CA PRO A 664 -10.51 4.70 18.00
C PRO A 664 -9.99 5.90 17.18
N THR A 665 -9.72 7.05 17.83
CA THR A 665 -9.19 8.28 17.19
C THR A 665 -7.80 8.65 17.65
N LYS A 666 -7.31 8.09 18.76
CA LYS A 666 -5.96 8.36 19.25
C LYS A 666 -5.43 7.19 20.08
N TYR A 667 -4.13 7.14 20.26
CA TYR A 667 -3.48 6.26 21.23
C TYR A 667 -2.20 6.89 21.79
N TYR A 668 -1.80 6.42 22.96
CA TYR A 668 -0.58 6.81 23.66
C TYR A 668 0.44 5.68 23.60
N VAL A 669 1.71 6.02 23.42
CA VAL A 669 2.83 5.10 23.63
C VAL A 669 3.64 5.61 24.81
N ARG A 670 3.75 4.80 25.85
CA ARG A 670 4.46 5.11 27.10
C ARG A 670 5.66 4.19 27.22
N VAL A 671 6.86 4.73 27.13
CA VAL A 671 8.12 3.95 27.19
C VAL A 671 8.92 4.37 28.41
N ARG A 672 9.49 3.40 29.13
CA ARG A 672 10.40 3.67 30.25
C ARG A 672 11.64 4.43 29.75
N ARG A 673 12.03 5.50 30.44
CA ARG A 673 13.22 6.28 30.12
C ARG A 673 14.53 5.57 30.44
N GLU A 674 14.48 4.60 31.36
CA GLU A 674 15.62 3.80 31.80
C GLU A 674 15.17 2.42 32.30
N GLU A 675 16.09 1.46 32.40
CA GLU A 675 15.82 0.12 32.91
C GLU A 675 15.87 0.07 34.45
N ALA A 676 15.12 0.96 35.10
CA ALA A 676 14.99 1.02 36.56
C ALA A 676 13.58 0.60 37.02
N ARG A 677 13.48 0.06 38.24
CA ARG A 677 12.19 -0.39 38.82
C ARG A 677 11.13 0.71 38.90
N ASN A 678 11.56 1.95 39.13
CA ASN A 678 10.68 3.13 39.26
C ASN A 678 10.93 4.16 38.14
N ALA A 679 11.34 3.69 36.96
CA ALA A 679 11.64 4.57 35.84
C ALA A 679 10.43 5.44 35.48
N GLU A 680 10.69 6.71 35.18
CA GLU A 680 9.70 7.59 34.55
C GLU A 680 9.40 7.12 33.13
N TYR A 681 8.19 7.40 32.67
CA TYR A 681 7.76 7.07 31.31
C TYR A 681 7.78 8.34 30.46
N GLY A 682 8.35 8.23 29.26
CA GLY A 682 8.08 9.18 28.18
C GLY A 682 6.76 8.80 27.52
N GLU A 683 5.88 9.77 27.30
CA GLU A 683 4.60 9.58 26.61
C GLU A 683 4.61 10.31 25.26
N THR A 684 4.17 9.61 24.21
CA THR A 684 3.84 10.21 22.92
C THR A 684 2.40 9.89 22.57
N VAL A 685 1.74 10.79 21.82
CA VAL A 685 0.36 10.63 21.38
C VAL A 685 0.29 10.69 19.85
N LYS A 686 -0.52 9.83 19.25
CA LYS A 686 -0.89 9.92 17.84
C LYS A 686 -2.40 10.03 17.73
N THR A 687 -2.87 10.97 16.91
CA THR A 687 -4.28 11.28 16.70
C THR A 687 -4.62 11.15 15.21
N PHE A 688 -5.81 10.66 14.92
CA PHE A 688 -6.31 10.35 13.58
C PHE A 688 -7.74 10.87 13.45
N ASP A 689 -7.97 11.62 12.39
CA ASP A 689 -9.30 12.09 12.05
C ASP A 689 -10.10 11.00 11.32
N ILE A 690 -11.40 10.96 11.60
CA ILE A 690 -12.34 10.02 10.99
C ILE A 690 -13.45 10.85 10.34
N PRO A 691 -13.42 11.03 9.00
CA PRO A 691 -14.57 11.51 8.27
C PRO A 691 -15.77 10.58 8.52
N GLY A 692 -16.98 11.13 8.72
CA GLY A 692 -18.17 10.31 8.99
C GLY A 692 -18.02 9.38 10.19
N HIS A 693 -18.52 8.14 10.09
CA HIS A 693 -18.34 7.10 11.11
C HIS A 693 -17.06 6.28 10.91
N GLY A 694 -16.54 6.14 9.69
CA GLY A 694 -15.37 5.32 9.32
C GLY A 694 -15.70 3.96 8.70
N LEU A 695 -16.98 3.67 8.43
CA LEU A 695 -17.44 2.41 7.80
C LEU A 695 -17.07 2.34 6.31
N PHE A 696 -16.77 3.46 5.66
CA PHE A 696 -16.33 3.44 4.28
C PHE A 696 -14.98 2.74 4.09
N TRP A 697 -14.12 2.60 5.11
CA TRP A 697 -12.79 2.00 4.88
C TRP A 697 -12.86 0.49 4.65
N GLU A 698 -13.84 -0.20 5.25
CA GLU A 698 -14.12 -1.60 4.90
C GLU A 698 -14.84 -1.71 3.54
N ALA A 699 -15.67 -0.73 3.17
CA ALA A 699 -16.28 -0.68 1.85
C ALA A 699 -15.25 -0.41 0.74
N ASP A 700 -14.25 0.44 1.01
CA ASP A 700 -13.11 0.71 0.12
C ASP A 700 -12.31 -0.58 -0.08
N GLU A 701 -12.07 -1.35 0.99
CA GLU A 701 -11.41 -2.66 0.88
C GLU A 701 -12.22 -3.62 0.00
N CYS A 702 -13.53 -3.74 0.23
CA CYS A 702 -14.40 -4.56 -0.61
C CYS A 702 -14.27 -4.16 -2.09
N ALA A 703 -14.40 -2.87 -2.41
CA ALA A 703 -14.30 -2.39 -3.79
C ALA A 703 -12.95 -2.74 -4.43
N ARG A 704 -11.85 -2.60 -3.67
CA ARG A 704 -10.50 -2.97 -4.13
C ARG A 704 -10.35 -4.48 -4.34
N CYS A 705 -10.85 -5.30 -3.41
CA CYS A 705 -10.83 -6.76 -3.56
C CYS A 705 -11.62 -7.21 -4.79
N LEU A 706 -12.81 -6.62 -5.01
CA LEU A 706 -13.64 -6.92 -6.18
C LEU A 706 -12.96 -6.53 -7.49
N ASP A 707 -12.34 -5.34 -7.57
CA ASP A 707 -11.59 -4.92 -8.75
C ASP A 707 -10.40 -5.85 -9.04
N ARG A 708 -9.75 -6.36 -7.99
CA ARG A 708 -8.66 -7.37 -8.08
C ARG A 708 -9.15 -8.80 -8.33
N GLY A 709 -10.46 -9.06 -8.34
CA GLY A 709 -11.02 -10.41 -8.50
C GLY A 709 -10.72 -11.34 -7.31
N GLU A 710 -10.48 -10.78 -6.13
CA GLU A 710 -10.23 -11.53 -4.89
C GLU A 710 -11.53 -12.09 -4.30
N ILE A 711 -11.44 -13.24 -3.63
CA ILE A 711 -12.59 -13.90 -2.99
C ILE A 711 -12.66 -13.70 -1.46
N GLU A 712 -11.63 -13.07 -0.89
CA GLU A 712 -11.57 -12.64 0.52
C GLU A 712 -10.54 -11.52 0.66
N SER A 713 -10.62 -10.71 1.73
CA SER A 713 -9.62 -9.68 2.01
C SER A 713 -8.41 -10.28 2.71
N SER A 714 -7.21 -9.94 2.24
CA SER A 714 -5.96 -10.26 2.96
C SER A 714 -5.84 -9.53 4.32
N ARG A 715 -6.57 -8.42 4.48
CA ARG A 715 -6.60 -7.66 5.75
C ARG A 715 -7.57 -8.28 6.75
N MET A 716 -8.68 -8.84 6.29
CA MET A 716 -9.66 -9.58 7.10
C MET A 716 -9.90 -10.99 6.52
N PRO A 717 -8.95 -11.93 6.69
CA PRO A 717 -9.07 -13.28 6.16
C PRO A 717 -10.22 -14.03 6.83
N LEU A 718 -10.91 -14.90 6.08
CA LEU A 718 -12.01 -15.68 6.64
C LEU A 718 -11.56 -16.70 7.69
N ASP A 719 -10.29 -17.11 7.68
CA ASP A 719 -9.72 -17.95 8.74
C ASP A 719 -9.68 -17.22 10.09
N GLU A 720 -9.49 -15.90 10.10
CA GLU A 720 -9.56 -15.12 11.33
C GLU A 720 -11.00 -15.01 11.84
N SER A 721 -11.97 -14.79 10.95
CA SER A 721 -13.40 -14.82 11.31
C SER A 721 -13.81 -16.18 11.88
N ILE A 722 -13.31 -17.28 11.30
CA ILE A 722 -13.54 -18.63 11.83
C ILE A 722 -12.92 -18.78 13.22
N LEU A 723 -11.66 -18.37 13.41
CA LEU A 723 -11.00 -18.40 14.72
C LEU A 723 -11.77 -17.59 15.76
N ALA A 724 -12.26 -16.40 15.40
CA ALA A 724 -13.06 -15.58 16.30
C ALA A 724 -14.35 -16.30 16.72
N MET A 725 -15.04 -16.95 15.78
CA MET A 725 -16.24 -17.75 16.09
C MET A 725 -15.92 -18.99 16.93
N GLU A 726 -14.78 -19.65 16.73
CA GLU A 726 -14.35 -20.80 17.56
C GLU A 726 -14.09 -20.37 19.01
N ILE A 727 -13.50 -19.18 19.21
CA ILE A 727 -13.33 -18.59 20.54
C ILE A 727 -14.68 -18.28 21.18
N LEU A 728 -15.62 -17.69 20.43
CA LEU A 728 -16.98 -17.42 20.91
C LEU A 728 -17.71 -18.72 21.26
N ASP A 729 -17.62 -19.77 20.44
CA ASP A 729 -18.23 -21.08 20.70
C ASP A 729 -17.69 -21.69 22.00
N GLU A 730 -16.38 -21.60 22.25
CA GLU A 730 -15.79 -22.09 23.48
C GLU A 730 -16.27 -21.30 24.72
N ILE A 731 -16.40 -19.98 24.62
CA ILE A 731 -16.96 -19.14 25.69
C ILE A 731 -18.41 -19.55 25.97
N ARG A 732 -19.24 -19.70 24.93
CA ARG A 732 -20.63 -20.14 25.06
C ARG A 732 -20.75 -21.51 25.71
N ARG A 733 -19.87 -22.44 25.33
CA ARG A 733 -19.82 -23.79 25.91
C ARG A 733 -19.52 -23.75 27.41
N GLN A 734 -18.59 -22.88 27.85
CA GLN A 734 -18.26 -22.72 29.27
C GLN A 734 -19.41 -22.08 30.07
N ALA A 735 -20.18 -21.18 29.45
CA ALA A 735 -21.28 -20.45 30.08
C ALA A 735 -22.68 -21.08 29.87
N ASP A 736 -22.78 -22.22 29.18
CA ASP A 736 -24.04 -22.88 28.76
C ASP A 736 -25.00 -21.97 27.95
N ILE A 737 -24.46 -21.07 27.13
CA ILE A 737 -25.25 -20.15 26.29
C ILE A 737 -25.69 -20.86 25.00
N LYS A 738 -26.99 -21.13 24.87
CA LYS A 738 -27.59 -21.84 23.72
C LYS A 738 -28.58 -20.96 22.97
N PHE A 739 -28.54 -21.03 21.64
CA PHE A 739 -29.59 -20.47 20.79
C PHE A 739 -30.51 -21.57 20.28
N PRO A 740 -31.71 -21.22 19.77
CA PRO A 740 -32.59 -22.20 19.13
C PRO A 740 -31.88 -22.97 18.01
N ALA A 741 -32.17 -24.27 17.89
CA ALA A 741 -31.44 -25.18 17.00
C ALA A 741 -31.56 -24.81 15.51
N ASP A 742 -32.67 -24.19 15.11
CA ASP A 742 -32.88 -23.65 13.77
C ASP A 742 -31.95 -22.47 13.46
N ILE A 743 -31.60 -21.67 14.47
CA ILE A 743 -30.65 -20.55 14.33
C ILE A 743 -29.19 -21.04 14.25
N GLU A 744 -28.86 -22.13 14.94
CA GLU A 744 -27.50 -22.70 14.94
C GLU A 744 -27.21 -23.62 13.75
N SER A 745 -28.25 -24.03 13.03
CA SER A 745 -28.18 -24.93 11.88
C SER A 745 -27.31 -24.36 10.75
N THR A 746 -26.61 -25.25 10.05
CA THR A 746 -25.93 -24.95 8.77
C THR A 746 -26.76 -25.34 7.54
N VAL A 747 -27.94 -25.95 7.76
CA VAL A 747 -28.89 -26.41 6.73
C VAL A 747 -29.82 -25.28 6.32
#